data_AF-A0A8B8BQC5-F1
#
_entry.id   AF-A0A8B8BQC5-F1
#
_cell.length_a   1.000
_cell.length_b   1.000
_cell.length_c   1.000
_cell.angle_alpha   90.00
_cell.angle_beta   90.00
_cell.angle_gamma   90.00
#
_symmetry.space_group_name_H-M   'P 1'
#
loop_
_entity.id
_entity.type
_entity.pdbx_description
1 polymer ?
#
loop_
_entity_poly.entity_id
_entity_poly.type
_entity_poly.pdbx_seq_one_letter_code
_entity_poly.pdbx_strand_id
1 'polypeptide(L)'
;MKRIDLAISLSGLITTLAYDVLSNMKDTSQSPMYPGPGYGAELAVDGNTATCMRTESIGSTSPYKTVWWKVDLGGVYNIYSVNILFKNYDGYESRQRGRFAGFSLNISNTGDMNNSSLCYKDGPELPPLNFSTECTLFGRYVIFYNERLDGVTYPAGYEVAYTELCEVTVNGCSKPGVYGMTCDMPCPNNCRYKSCHIKNGNCFGCVAGYQGTFCKAECPDEWYGFDCKQRCSRHCRDNDPCNKANGTCDRGCAAGWIGSFCDRECSDGAYGYGCVNNCSGHCMNDSSCNKQTGHCDSGCKPGYTNAFCSKKCSSGTYGKDCTKTCSEFCLHNTLCNHIDGACTDGCQNGYIGNMCNTSCEHRRYGKNCSRTCSPNCKTCKHTDGTCRCHAGWSGPNCSIACNNSYGENCQFPCDPFCVNQTCDRLDGTCQHACPDSSKSCGVAEPKRSDQDSSVLPVVLGGVFSACVILVIAIAVLLIRYKRKSSIMTKKKPSVTNLKTKQHLPMKTMKKQHYHDYDSALSDEPDEPDDSAPVLPERNMRGPPTNKNIPVRNIKAQIANMSAKENAGFKYEYNDIPRGELCPCLEGKKPENKVKNRYVTIFSYDHSRIVLNSPGYDGNGYIHANYIEDSKGVRSYIATQGPKPKTIADFWTMVSQEEVTVIVCLTNLKEGAKNKCAQYWPNVNDKLQGGNITIRNLGEKTYAEHIIRQFKIHNKAKGEDRLVTMYHYTAWADHGVADPLSLVVFHRQVMRATAQSNGKYTLVHCSAGVGRTGTYIALDALYREGQKSGKINVPMYVRTMRKDRMNMIQGDEQYKLLYLALMEAFNGPSRCLATEKFLRKYQEENCYTNCGNVRPNTTQKFAISTEFEELLALRKVYSNKDYELGQTHLSANYTQNVLPVEQYICHLSYVKGRNTYYNAVLLQSFLEKDCMISGQYPLPDYTEDLLRLIRDFDARIVVFLCPVKDLACSSTWFPTKTQVKFVGNFTIKHVSEAKGSNVKMTKLILQAKENNDMRITVLECPTWKERQSTADKRVLLDAIKEVKTQKINTEGRILVLSSDGAVRCGPFFVVYNALEQITVDREVDIFTIARQLQVRRTEFVSTLDEYQLCYDVIAEYLLNDCVYGNV
;
A
#
# COMPACT_ATOMS: atom_id res chain seq x y z
N MET A 1 30.15 -2.54 73.15
CA MET A 1 31.30 -3.32 73.71
C MET A 1 30.81 -4.74 73.97
N LYS A 2 31.65 -5.76 73.72
CA LYS A 2 31.48 -7.18 74.14
C LYS A 2 30.22 -7.97 73.71
N ARG A 3 30.45 -9.04 72.93
CA ARG A 3 29.80 -10.37 73.08
C ARG A 3 30.08 -10.88 74.52
N ILE A 4 29.38 -11.85 75.13
CA ILE A 4 28.35 -12.81 74.66
C ILE A 4 27.29 -12.91 75.82
N ASP A 5 26.39 -13.89 76.07
CA ASP A 5 26.36 -15.32 75.70
C ASP A 5 25.07 -15.77 74.97
N LEU A 6 24.24 -16.63 75.59
CA LEU A 6 23.55 -17.71 74.88
C LEU A 6 22.26 -18.21 75.58
N ALA A 7 21.20 -18.48 74.81
CA ALA A 7 20.07 -19.32 75.22
C ALA A 7 19.53 -20.09 74.00
N ILE A 8 19.36 -21.41 74.13
CA ILE A 8 18.94 -22.30 73.04
C ILE A 8 17.44 -22.54 73.11
N SER A 9 16.75 -22.45 71.97
CA SER A 9 15.42 -23.02 71.77
C SER A 9 15.32 -23.61 70.36
N LEU A 10 14.76 -24.81 70.23
CA LEU A 10 14.57 -25.49 68.94
C LEU A 10 13.27 -25.01 68.29
N SER A 11 13.38 -24.25 67.21
CA SER A 11 12.26 -23.94 66.31
C SER A 11 12.68 -24.07 64.85
N GLY A 12 12.91 -25.31 64.42
CA GLY A 12 13.41 -25.67 63.09
C GLY A 12 12.39 -26.41 62.21
N LEU A 13 11.13 -25.97 62.19
CA LEU A 13 10.15 -26.52 61.25
C LEU A 13 10.46 -26.00 59.84
N ILE A 14 11.15 -26.81 59.04
CA ILE A 14 11.36 -26.53 57.62
C ILE A 14 10.01 -26.75 56.91
N THR A 15 9.28 -25.67 56.65
CA THR A 15 8.08 -25.71 55.81
C THR A 15 8.49 -25.98 54.36
N THR A 16 8.29 -27.22 53.92
CA THR A 16 8.54 -27.66 52.54
C THR A 16 7.72 -26.83 51.57
N LEU A 17 8.40 -26.12 50.65
CA LEU A 17 7.76 -25.36 49.58
C LEU A 17 6.97 -26.29 48.65
N ALA A 18 5.66 -26.10 48.57
CA ALA A 18 4.77 -26.91 47.74
C ALA A 18 4.62 -26.29 46.35
N TYR A 19 5.62 -26.52 45.49
CA TYR A 19 5.58 -26.16 44.07
C TYR A 19 5.48 -27.42 43.20
N ASP A 20 4.68 -27.34 42.14
CA ASP A 20 4.43 -28.42 41.20
C ASP A 20 5.57 -28.55 40.18
N VAL A 21 5.88 -29.78 39.77
CA VAL A 21 6.79 -30.05 38.64
C VAL A 21 6.03 -29.83 37.33
N LEU A 22 6.22 -28.66 36.74
CA LEU A 22 5.55 -28.21 35.52
C LEU A 22 6.06 -28.91 34.25
N SER A 23 7.31 -29.41 34.26
CA SER A 23 7.95 -30.02 33.08
C SER A 23 7.66 -31.50 32.89
N ASN A 24 7.13 -32.21 33.88
CA ASN A 24 6.96 -33.66 33.87
C ASN A 24 6.09 -34.15 32.67
N MET A 25 6.63 -35.08 31.87
CA MET A 25 6.03 -35.66 30.67
C MET A 25 5.52 -34.62 29.65
N LYS A 26 6.21 -33.49 29.50
CA LYS A 26 5.85 -32.41 28.57
C LYS A 26 6.52 -32.56 27.20
N ASP A 27 5.92 -31.90 26.20
CA ASP A 27 6.46 -31.81 24.84
C ASP A 27 7.84 -31.12 24.86
N THR A 28 8.82 -31.71 24.18
CA THR A 28 10.20 -31.24 24.17
C THR A 28 10.79 -31.18 22.76
N SER A 29 11.88 -30.45 22.59
CA SER A 29 12.66 -30.42 21.35
C SER A 29 14.09 -29.97 21.59
N GLN A 30 15.02 -30.38 20.73
CA GLN A 30 16.44 -30.01 20.81
C GLN A 30 17.08 -29.81 19.44
N SER A 31 18.24 -29.14 19.42
CA SER A 31 19.14 -29.08 18.27
C SER A 31 20.58 -28.77 18.71
N PRO A 32 21.62 -29.43 18.18
CA PRO A 32 21.56 -30.58 17.28
C PRO A 32 21.01 -31.86 17.95
N MET A 33 20.51 -32.79 17.14
CA MET A 33 20.02 -34.11 17.58
C MET A 33 21.15 -35.14 17.45
N TYR A 34 21.36 -35.98 18.47
CA TYR A 34 22.33 -37.07 18.41
C TYR A 34 21.81 -38.25 17.57
N PRO A 35 22.61 -38.84 16.66
CA PRO A 35 22.14 -39.87 15.73
C PRO A 35 22.08 -41.26 16.36
N GLY A 36 21.00 -41.57 17.08
CA GLY A 36 20.69 -42.93 17.54
C GLY A 36 19.34 -43.04 18.28
N PRO A 37 18.76 -44.25 18.38
CA PRO A 37 17.62 -44.49 19.27
C PRO A 37 18.08 -44.38 20.74
N GLY A 38 17.22 -43.82 21.61
CA GLY A 38 17.48 -43.74 23.06
C GLY A 38 18.14 -42.45 23.58
N TYR A 39 18.12 -41.36 22.80
CA TYR A 39 18.68 -40.05 23.20
C TYR A 39 17.74 -38.86 22.92
N GLY A 40 16.43 -39.11 22.86
CA GLY A 40 15.42 -38.10 22.53
C GLY A 40 15.29 -37.00 23.59
N ALA A 41 14.74 -35.85 23.18
CA ALA A 41 14.61 -34.66 24.04
C ALA A 41 13.68 -34.89 25.24
N GLU A 42 12.76 -35.84 25.10
CA GLU A 42 11.78 -36.28 26.10
C GLU A 42 12.43 -36.95 27.31
N LEU A 43 13.61 -37.56 27.15
CA LEU A 43 14.38 -38.23 28.20
C LEU A 43 15.04 -37.27 29.20
N ALA A 44 14.72 -35.98 29.13
CA ALA A 44 15.09 -34.98 30.12
C ALA A 44 13.91 -34.54 31.00
N VAL A 45 12.71 -35.10 30.79
CA VAL A 45 11.47 -34.81 31.54
C VAL A 45 10.57 -36.04 31.71
N ASP A 46 11.13 -37.24 31.55
CA ASP A 46 10.42 -38.51 31.73
C ASP A 46 10.30 -38.93 33.21
N GLY A 47 10.92 -38.18 34.13
CA GLY A 47 10.99 -38.48 35.56
C GLY A 47 11.99 -39.58 35.93
N ASN A 48 12.73 -40.12 34.97
CA ASN A 48 13.67 -41.22 35.15
C ASN A 48 15.12 -40.75 35.01
N THR A 49 15.68 -40.25 36.11
CA THR A 49 17.09 -39.78 36.23
C THR A 49 18.20 -40.72 35.72
N ALA A 50 17.89 -41.98 35.39
CA ALA A 50 18.82 -42.92 34.75
C ALA A 50 18.91 -42.74 33.21
N THR A 51 17.80 -42.39 32.54
CA THR A 51 17.78 -41.98 31.13
C THR A 51 18.25 -40.53 30.98
N CYS A 52 18.72 -40.18 29.77
CA CYS A 52 19.14 -38.82 29.45
C CYS A 52 18.95 -38.52 27.97
N MET A 53 18.54 -37.29 27.64
CA MET A 53 18.69 -36.77 26.29
C MET A 53 20.17 -36.62 25.95
N ARG A 54 20.51 -36.60 24.66
CA ARG A 54 21.87 -36.24 24.22
C ARG A 54 21.90 -35.48 22.92
N THR A 55 22.80 -34.52 22.81
CA THR A 55 23.06 -33.75 21.59
C THR A 55 24.36 -34.18 20.92
N GLU A 56 24.56 -33.78 19.67
CA GLU A 56 25.91 -33.75 19.11
C GLU A 56 26.80 -32.75 19.86
N SER A 57 28.11 -32.94 19.77
CA SER A 57 29.09 -32.03 20.36
C SER A 57 29.06 -30.64 19.72
N ILE A 58 29.40 -29.61 20.49
CA ILE A 58 29.67 -28.25 20.00
C ILE A 58 31.09 -27.79 20.31
N GLY A 59 31.66 -26.98 19.42
CA GLY A 59 32.97 -26.33 19.60
C GLY A 59 33.87 -26.32 18.37
N SER A 60 35.15 -26.02 18.58
CA SER A 60 36.14 -25.84 17.50
C SER A 60 36.24 -27.05 16.57
N THR A 61 36.22 -28.26 17.11
CA THR A 61 36.28 -29.54 16.37
C THR A 61 34.92 -30.03 15.85
N SER A 62 33.85 -29.24 15.98
CA SER A 62 32.49 -29.60 15.56
C SER A 62 31.95 -28.67 14.47
N PRO A 63 31.12 -29.16 13.52
CA PRO A 63 30.33 -28.30 12.63
C PRO A 63 29.25 -27.50 13.37
N TYR A 64 28.93 -27.84 14.63
CA TYR A 64 27.99 -27.13 15.46
C TYR A 64 28.73 -26.26 16.49
N LYS A 65 28.31 -24.99 16.61
CA LYS A 65 28.88 -24.01 17.57
C LYS A 65 27.90 -23.64 18.70
N THR A 66 26.64 -24.04 18.58
CA THR A 66 25.55 -23.73 19.51
C THR A 66 24.64 -24.94 19.67
N VAL A 67 24.04 -25.09 20.85
CA VAL A 67 23.12 -26.17 21.21
C VAL A 67 21.96 -25.60 22.02
N TRP A 68 20.76 -26.14 21.81
CA TRP A 68 19.61 -25.87 22.67
C TRP A 68 18.73 -27.09 22.88
N TRP A 69 18.03 -27.08 24.01
CA TRP A 69 16.93 -27.96 24.35
C TRP A 69 15.82 -27.11 24.95
N LYS A 70 14.55 -27.46 24.72
CA LYS A 70 13.42 -26.78 25.34
C LYS A 70 12.26 -27.72 25.64
N VAL A 71 11.54 -27.39 26.70
CA VAL A 71 10.25 -27.96 27.08
C VAL A 71 9.14 -26.94 26.87
N ASP A 72 7.98 -27.39 26.38
CA ASP A 72 6.73 -26.65 26.31
C ASP A 72 5.82 -27.10 27.46
N LEU A 73 5.60 -26.22 28.44
CA LEU A 73 4.77 -26.51 29.61
C LEU A 73 3.28 -26.69 29.25
N GLY A 74 2.87 -26.35 28.02
CA GLY A 74 1.50 -26.45 27.51
C GLY A 74 0.63 -25.23 27.78
N GLY A 75 1.13 -24.26 28.54
CA GLY A 75 0.45 -23.03 28.95
C GLY A 75 1.46 -22.03 29.53
N VAL A 76 1.01 -20.80 29.83
CA VAL A 76 1.87 -19.79 30.48
C VAL A 76 1.76 -19.95 31.99
N TYR A 77 2.87 -20.26 32.65
CA TYR A 77 2.94 -20.50 34.09
C TYR A 77 3.90 -19.53 34.79
N ASN A 78 3.65 -19.28 36.07
CA ASN A 78 4.61 -18.62 36.96
C ASN A 78 5.62 -19.70 37.40
N ILE A 79 6.91 -19.46 37.17
CA ILE A 79 8.00 -20.38 37.49
C ILE A 79 8.62 -19.95 38.83
N TYR A 80 9.07 -20.93 39.62
CA TYR A 80 9.80 -20.73 40.86
C TYR A 80 11.29 -21.01 40.69
N SER A 81 11.64 -22.19 40.17
CA SER A 81 13.02 -22.64 39.99
C SER A 81 13.15 -23.61 38.81
N VAL A 82 14.36 -23.76 38.30
CA VAL A 82 14.71 -24.80 37.32
C VAL A 82 15.88 -25.59 37.88
N ASN A 83 15.66 -26.91 38.00
CA ASN A 83 16.69 -27.88 38.38
C ASN A 83 17.17 -28.60 37.12
N ILE A 84 18.44 -28.98 37.07
CA ILE A 84 19.04 -29.77 35.99
C ILE A 84 19.93 -30.85 36.61
N LEU A 85 19.62 -32.10 36.31
CA LEU A 85 20.54 -33.22 36.50
C LEU A 85 21.26 -33.50 35.17
N PHE A 86 22.57 -33.35 35.16
CA PHE A 86 23.46 -33.62 34.02
C PHE A 86 24.16 -34.97 34.22
N LYS A 87 24.46 -35.68 33.12
CA LYS A 87 25.03 -37.03 33.20
C LYS A 87 26.41 -37.07 33.86
N ASN A 88 26.48 -37.64 35.06
CA ASN A 88 27.74 -38.07 35.66
C ASN A 88 28.20 -39.42 35.08
N TYR A 89 29.51 -39.65 35.09
CA TYR A 89 30.17 -40.92 34.75
C TYR A 89 31.28 -41.12 35.80
N ASP A 90 31.35 -42.30 36.41
CA ASP A 90 32.24 -42.56 37.55
C ASP A 90 33.71 -42.26 37.21
N GLY A 91 34.37 -41.46 38.06
CA GLY A 91 35.74 -40.98 37.84
C GLY A 91 35.91 -39.83 36.84
N TYR A 92 34.85 -39.37 36.16
CA TYR A 92 34.91 -38.33 35.11
C TYR A 92 34.11 -37.05 35.41
N GLU A 93 33.69 -36.82 36.67
CA GLU A 93 32.84 -35.69 37.07
C GLU A 93 33.37 -34.33 36.55
N SER A 94 34.65 -34.03 36.79
CA SER A 94 35.26 -32.75 36.38
C SER A 94 35.18 -32.50 34.87
N ARG A 95 35.28 -33.55 34.05
CA ARG A 95 35.14 -33.47 32.58
C ARG A 95 33.70 -33.16 32.20
N GLN A 96 32.72 -33.75 32.88
CA GLN A 96 31.31 -33.46 32.60
C GLN A 96 30.90 -32.07 33.07
N ARG A 97 31.47 -31.56 34.17
CA ARG A 97 31.27 -30.17 34.59
C ARG A 97 31.84 -29.18 33.56
N GLY A 98 33.01 -29.48 32.98
CA GLY A 98 33.58 -28.76 31.83
C GLY A 98 32.71 -28.76 30.56
N ARG A 99 31.92 -29.82 30.34
CA ARG A 99 30.98 -29.92 29.21
C ARG A 99 29.68 -29.18 29.46
N PHE A 100 29.18 -29.20 30.69
CA PHE A 100 27.97 -28.51 31.09
C PHE A 100 28.15 -26.97 31.07
N ALA A 101 29.35 -26.49 31.37
CA ALA A 101 29.69 -25.08 31.55
C ALA A 101 29.31 -24.13 30.37
N GLY A 102 29.08 -22.85 30.68
CA GLY A 102 28.78 -21.76 29.74
C GLY A 102 27.31 -21.64 29.32
N PHE A 103 26.42 -22.47 29.86
CA PHE A 103 25.01 -22.53 29.47
C PHE A 103 24.18 -21.32 29.94
N SER A 104 22.99 -21.16 29.37
CA SER A 104 21.94 -20.28 29.88
C SER A 104 20.58 -20.95 29.89
N LEU A 105 19.72 -20.45 30.78
CA LEU A 105 18.29 -20.77 30.85
C LEU A 105 17.50 -19.52 30.47
N ASN A 106 16.61 -19.67 29.50
CA ASN A 106 15.80 -18.59 28.95
C ASN A 106 14.32 -18.98 28.94
N ILE A 107 13.45 -18.04 29.30
CA ILE A 107 12.02 -18.25 29.46
C ILE A 107 11.28 -17.51 28.34
N SER A 108 10.45 -18.22 27.58
CA SER A 108 9.80 -17.67 26.38
C SER A 108 8.30 -17.96 26.35
N ASN A 109 7.52 -17.07 25.74
CA ASN A 109 6.10 -17.28 25.47
C ASN A 109 5.83 -17.80 24.05
N THR A 110 6.77 -17.61 23.12
CA THR A 110 6.68 -18.07 21.71
C THR A 110 7.52 -19.31 21.43
N GLY A 111 8.51 -19.61 22.29
CA GLY A 111 9.48 -20.68 22.07
C GLY A 111 10.62 -20.28 21.12
N ASP A 112 10.72 -18.99 20.81
CA ASP A 112 11.87 -18.34 20.16
C ASP A 112 12.81 -17.75 21.24
N MET A 113 14.11 -17.74 20.94
CA MET A 113 15.18 -17.18 21.77
C MET A 113 15.21 -15.65 21.71
N ASN A 114 14.97 -15.06 20.53
CA ASN A 114 15.06 -13.62 20.31
C ASN A 114 13.97 -12.83 21.06
N ASN A 115 12.92 -13.52 21.51
CA ASN A 115 11.83 -12.97 22.32
C ASN A 115 11.68 -13.77 23.63
N SER A 116 12.81 -14.06 24.27
CA SER A 116 12.91 -14.74 25.56
C SER A 116 13.55 -13.85 26.63
N SER A 117 13.26 -14.14 27.89
CA SER A 117 13.85 -13.49 29.05
C SER A 117 14.90 -14.41 29.68
N LEU A 118 16.12 -13.91 29.85
CA LEU A 118 17.20 -14.64 30.52
C LEU A 118 16.84 -14.86 31.99
N CYS A 119 16.82 -16.13 32.40
CA CYS A 119 16.66 -16.55 33.80
C CYS A 119 18.02 -16.78 34.48
N TYR A 120 18.96 -17.41 33.77
CA TYR A 120 20.29 -17.70 34.29
C TYR A 120 21.30 -17.76 33.13
N LYS A 121 22.54 -17.28 33.36
CA LYS A 121 23.72 -17.54 32.52
C LYS A 121 24.83 -18.01 33.44
N ASP A 122 25.47 -19.10 33.06
CA ASP A 122 26.55 -19.72 33.82
C ASP A 122 27.79 -18.83 33.94
N GLY A 123 28.52 -19.01 35.04
CA GLY A 123 29.67 -18.18 35.41
C GLY A 123 30.98 -18.63 34.75
N PRO A 124 32.13 -18.13 35.24
CA PRO A 124 33.45 -18.62 34.84
C PRO A 124 33.88 -19.89 35.61
N GLU A 125 33.20 -20.24 36.70
CA GLU A 125 33.42 -21.46 37.48
C GLU A 125 32.62 -22.63 36.91
N LEU A 126 33.16 -23.85 37.00
CA LEU A 126 32.48 -25.03 36.44
C LEU A 126 31.24 -25.42 37.27
N PRO A 127 30.02 -25.45 36.68
CA PRO A 127 28.79 -25.74 37.41
C PRO A 127 28.77 -27.16 37.99
N PRO A 128 28.01 -27.43 39.05
CA PRO A 128 27.78 -28.78 39.57
C PRO A 128 26.89 -29.58 38.59
N LEU A 129 27.05 -30.92 38.55
CA LEU A 129 26.23 -31.77 37.67
C LEU A 129 24.77 -31.92 38.15
N ASN A 130 24.49 -31.64 39.43
CA ASN A 130 23.15 -31.40 39.92
C ASN A 130 23.05 -29.90 40.23
N PHE A 131 22.36 -29.17 39.37
CA PHE A 131 22.27 -27.72 39.39
C PHE A 131 20.82 -27.27 39.68
N SER A 132 20.66 -26.17 40.42
CA SER A 132 19.38 -25.56 40.70
C SER A 132 19.53 -24.04 40.76
N THR A 133 18.61 -23.32 40.14
CA THR A 133 18.49 -21.85 40.27
C THR A 133 17.05 -21.45 40.55
N GLU A 134 16.85 -20.45 41.40
CA GLU A 134 15.58 -19.71 41.38
C GLU A 134 15.42 -19.02 40.01
N CYS A 135 14.18 -18.94 39.56
CA CYS A 135 13.82 -18.56 38.19
C CYS A 135 12.42 -17.91 38.20
N THR A 136 12.26 -16.81 38.95
CA THR A 136 10.96 -16.21 39.26
C THR A 136 10.32 -15.40 38.12
N LEU A 137 10.44 -15.92 36.89
CA LEU A 137 9.83 -15.41 35.67
C LEU A 137 8.50 -16.12 35.38
N PHE A 138 7.86 -15.77 34.27
CA PHE A 138 6.67 -16.43 33.76
C PHE A 138 6.85 -16.75 32.27
N GLY A 139 6.33 -17.89 31.82
CA GLY A 139 6.46 -18.30 30.42
C GLY A 139 5.78 -19.62 30.09
N ARG A 140 5.81 -19.97 28.80
CA ARG A 140 5.34 -21.27 28.29
C ARG A 140 6.48 -22.25 27.99
N TYR A 141 7.62 -21.73 27.59
CA TYR A 141 8.78 -22.55 27.23
C TYR A 141 9.96 -22.23 28.15
N VAL A 142 10.61 -23.27 28.64
CA VAL A 142 11.93 -23.18 29.29
C VAL A 142 12.96 -23.70 28.30
N ILE A 143 13.99 -22.89 28.03
CA ILE A 143 14.99 -23.14 26.98
C ILE A 143 16.38 -23.16 27.61
N PHE A 144 17.01 -24.34 27.59
CA PHE A 144 18.44 -24.51 27.80
C PHE A 144 19.20 -24.15 26.52
N TYR A 145 20.27 -23.37 26.64
CA TYR A 145 21.14 -22.98 25.53
C TYR A 145 22.61 -23.04 25.95
N ASN A 146 23.52 -23.47 25.07
CA ASN A 146 24.97 -23.40 25.30
C ASN A 146 25.72 -23.14 23.99
N GLU A 147 26.93 -22.59 24.07
CA GLU A 147 27.72 -22.15 22.92
C GLU A 147 29.22 -22.37 23.11
N ARG A 148 29.90 -22.61 21.98
CA ARG A 148 31.34 -22.79 21.84
C ARG A 148 31.74 -22.24 20.47
N LEU A 149 32.00 -20.92 20.44
CA LEU A 149 32.29 -20.15 19.22
C LEU A 149 33.80 -20.18 18.90
N ASP A 150 34.14 -20.11 17.62
CA ASP A 150 35.54 -20.05 17.19
C ASP A 150 36.15 -18.67 17.48
N GLY A 151 37.43 -18.63 17.88
CA GLY A 151 38.13 -17.41 18.24
C GLY A 151 37.82 -16.85 19.65
N VAL A 152 36.82 -17.39 20.36
CA VAL A 152 36.52 -17.02 21.74
C VAL A 152 37.39 -17.83 22.71
N THR A 153 38.02 -17.15 23.68
CA THR A 153 38.77 -17.80 24.76
C THR A 153 37.81 -18.14 25.91
N TYR A 154 37.73 -19.42 26.26
CA TYR A 154 36.88 -19.92 27.35
C TYR A 154 37.69 -20.13 28.65
N PRO A 155 37.06 -20.13 29.84
CA PRO A 155 37.74 -20.38 31.11
C PRO A 155 38.41 -21.77 31.18
N ALA A 156 39.41 -21.90 32.05
CA ALA A 156 40.13 -23.15 32.25
C ALA A 156 39.19 -24.28 32.72
N GLY A 157 39.32 -25.45 32.11
CA GLY A 157 38.45 -26.60 32.38
C GLY A 157 37.17 -26.68 31.53
N TYR A 158 36.92 -25.72 30.63
CA TYR A 158 35.86 -25.86 29.62
C TYR A 158 36.24 -26.93 28.59
N GLU A 159 35.31 -27.84 28.33
CA GLU A 159 35.48 -28.98 27.44
C GLU A 159 34.71 -28.81 26.11
N VAL A 160 34.99 -29.69 25.15
CA VAL A 160 34.13 -29.90 23.97
C VAL A 160 32.78 -30.42 24.44
N ALA A 161 31.78 -29.55 24.43
CA ALA A 161 30.51 -29.76 25.11
C ALA A 161 29.61 -30.72 24.32
N TYR A 162 29.29 -31.86 24.94
CA TYR A 162 28.11 -32.67 24.62
C TYR A 162 27.08 -32.35 25.68
N THR A 163 25.85 -31.98 25.31
CA THR A 163 24.77 -31.79 26.29
C THR A 163 24.15 -33.15 26.59
N GLU A 164 24.17 -33.57 27.86
CA GLU A 164 23.65 -34.85 28.36
C GLU A 164 22.73 -34.58 29.57
N LEU A 165 21.49 -34.08 29.35
CA LEU A 165 20.54 -33.78 30.43
C LEU A 165 19.71 -35.03 30.78
N CYS A 166 19.64 -35.39 32.06
CA CYS A 166 18.98 -36.60 32.55
C CYS A 166 17.66 -36.33 33.29
N GLU A 167 17.47 -35.12 33.83
CA GLU A 167 16.19 -34.64 34.36
C GLU A 167 16.24 -33.12 34.43
N VAL A 168 15.15 -32.44 34.04
CA VAL A 168 15.02 -30.98 34.03
C VAL A 168 13.69 -30.59 34.66
N THR A 169 13.73 -30.45 35.99
CA THR A 169 12.57 -30.19 36.82
C THR A 169 12.27 -28.68 36.87
N VAL A 170 11.21 -28.24 36.20
CA VAL A 170 10.74 -26.84 36.23
C VAL A 170 9.67 -26.75 37.31
N ASN A 171 9.98 -26.12 38.43
CA ASN A 171 9.05 -25.99 39.56
C ASN A 171 8.24 -24.69 39.45
N GLY A 172 6.96 -24.71 39.80
CA GLY A 172 6.11 -23.52 39.83
C GLY A 172 4.68 -23.83 40.29
N CYS A 173 3.69 -23.07 39.79
CA CYS A 173 2.27 -23.33 40.09
C CYS A 173 1.56 -23.98 38.89
N SER A 174 1.03 -25.21 39.07
CA SER A 174 0.28 -25.94 38.02
C SER A 174 -1.04 -25.26 37.65
N LYS A 175 -1.62 -24.52 38.59
CA LYS A 175 -2.76 -23.62 38.38
C LYS A 175 -2.22 -22.30 37.80
N PRO A 176 -2.71 -21.82 36.64
CA PRO A 176 -2.24 -20.55 36.08
C PRO A 176 -2.83 -19.34 36.83
N GLY A 177 -2.06 -18.27 36.93
CA GLY A 177 -2.51 -16.99 37.50
C GLY A 177 -2.64 -16.95 39.02
N VAL A 178 -1.77 -17.67 39.73
CA VAL A 178 -1.67 -17.69 41.21
C VAL A 178 -0.23 -17.53 41.69
N TYR A 179 -0.06 -17.18 42.95
CA TYR A 179 1.22 -16.99 43.64
C TYR A 179 1.15 -17.46 45.11
N GLY A 180 2.28 -17.37 45.81
CA GLY A 180 2.45 -17.81 47.20
C GLY A 180 3.22 -19.13 47.31
N MET A 181 3.45 -19.57 48.56
CA MET A 181 4.16 -20.83 48.87
C MET A 181 3.29 -22.08 48.69
N THR A 182 1.99 -21.92 48.43
CA THR A 182 0.99 -22.99 48.22
C THR A 182 0.23 -22.84 46.90
N CYS A 183 0.55 -21.84 46.07
CA CYS A 183 -0.14 -21.55 44.81
C CYS A 183 -1.66 -21.27 44.91
N ASP A 184 -2.16 -20.81 46.07
CA ASP A 184 -3.59 -20.51 46.25
C ASP A 184 -3.98 -19.06 45.91
N MET A 185 -3.09 -18.09 46.13
CA MET A 185 -3.44 -16.67 46.06
C MET A 185 -3.55 -16.21 44.60
N PRO A 186 -4.70 -15.68 44.14
CA PRO A 186 -4.86 -15.26 42.75
C PRO A 186 -4.04 -14.01 42.43
N CYS A 187 -3.35 -14.01 41.29
CA CYS A 187 -2.71 -12.82 40.75
C CYS A 187 -3.75 -11.69 40.53
N PRO A 188 -3.40 -10.41 40.74
CA PRO A 188 -4.29 -9.29 40.48
C PRO A 188 -4.95 -9.35 39.09
N ASN A 189 -6.27 -9.12 39.02
CA ASN A 189 -7.08 -9.29 37.80
C ASN A 189 -6.55 -8.56 36.56
N ASN A 190 -5.88 -7.42 36.77
CA ASN A 190 -5.35 -6.54 35.74
C ASN A 190 -3.86 -6.81 35.43
N CYS A 191 -3.23 -7.83 36.02
CA CYS A 191 -1.93 -8.30 35.54
C CYS A 191 -2.06 -8.79 34.10
N ARG A 192 -1.10 -8.40 33.25
CA ARG A 192 -1.00 -8.88 31.87
C ARG A 192 -0.87 -10.41 31.86
N TYR A 193 -1.66 -11.08 31.02
CA TYR A 193 -1.80 -12.55 30.98
C TYR A 193 -2.22 -13.20 32.33
N LYS A 194 -2.73 -12.42 33.29
CA LYS A 194 -2.91 -12.81 34.71
C LYS A 194 -1.63 -13.33 35.39
N SER A 195 -0.45 -13.04 34.86
CA SER A 195 0.84 -13.53 35.37
C SER A 195 1.46 -12.56 36.38
N CYS A 196 2.00 -13.09 37.47
CA CYS A 196 2.56 -12.28 38.55
C CYS A 196 3.69 -13.02 39.29
N HIS A 197 4.59 -12.27 39.90
CA HIS A 197 5.80 -12.79 40.52
C HIS A 197 5.47 -13.72 41.70
N ILE A 198 5.91 -14.98 41.58
CA ILE A 198 5.37 -16.13 42.32
C ILE A 198 5.50 -16.03 43.85
N LYS A 199 6.43 -15.21 44.37
CA LYS A 199 6.61 -15.01 45.82
C LYS A 199 5.72 -13.91 46.43
N ASN A 200 5.31 -12.89 45.66
CA ASN A 200 4.74 -11.66 46.23
C ASN A 200 3.57 -11.03 45.44
N GLY A 201 3.16 -11.60 44.31
CA GLY A 201 1.96 -11.16 43.59
C GLY A 201 2.12 -9.90 42.73
N ASN A 202 3.33 -9.32 42.64
CA ASN A 202 3.59 -8.18 41.75
C ASN A 202 3.36 -8.58 40.29
N CYS A 203 2.57 -7.81 39.54
CA CYS A 203 2.39 -8.04 38.11
C CYS A 203 3.70 -7.74 37.35
N PHE A 204 4.05 -8.57 36.38
CA PHE A 204 5.19 -8.29 35.46
C PHE A 204 4.89 -7.19 34.42
N GLY A 205 3.63 -6.76 34.37
CA GLY A 205 3.09 -5.70 33.53
C GLY A 205 1.57 -5.72 33.63
N CYS A 206 0.92 -4.64 33.22
CA CYS A 206 -0.51 -4.45 33.31
C CYS A 206 -1.22 -4.67 31.98
N VAL A 207 -2.50 -5.04 32.05
CA VAL A 207 -3.42 -4.91 30.89
C VAL A 207 -3.61 -3.44 30.55
N ALA A 208 -4.03 -3.17 29.32
CA ALA A 208 -4.19 -1.81 28.84
C ALA A 208 -5.23 -1.02 29.66
N GLY A 209 -4.91 0.23 30.02
CA GLY A 209 -5.74 1.06 30.89
C GLY A 209 -5.33 1.06 32.38
N TYR A 210 -4.35 0.24 32.78
CA TYR A 210 -3.91 0.11 34.17
C TYR A 210 -2.38 0.17 34.33
N GLN A 211 -1.94 0.54 35.54
CA GLN A 211 -0.55 0.73 35.95
C GLN A 211 -0.32 0.41 37.44
N GLY A 212 0.95 0.43 37.85
CA GLY A 212 1.40 0.16 39.22
C GLY A 212 1.66 -1.33 39.49
N THR A 213 2.37 -1.64 40.58
CA THR A 213 2.90 -2.99 40.89
C THR A 213 1.87 -4.11 40.94
N PHE A 214 0.60 -3.78 41.25
CA PHE A 214 -0.52 -4.72 41.27
C PHE A 214 -1.61 -4.38 40.23
N CYS A 215 -1.34 -3.47 39.30
CA CYS A 215 -2.27 -3.02 38.24
C CYS A 215 -3.64 -2.54 38.74
N LYS A 216 -3.69 -2.01 39.97
CA LYS A 216 -4.92 -1.52 40.62
C LYS A 216 -5.27 -0.08 40.26
N ALA A 217 -4.30 0.72 39.83
CA ALA A 217 -4.52 2.10 39.41
C ALA A 217 -4.81 2.16 37.91
N GLU A 218 -5.80 2.94 37.50
CA GLU A 218 -6.01 3.30 36.10
C GLU A 218 -4.88 4.19 35.57
N CYS A 219 -4.83 4.36 34.25
CA CYS A 219 -4.00 5.40 33.65
C CYS A 219 -4.41 6.81 34.10
N PRO A 220 -3.45 7.75 34.22
CA PRO A 220 -3.75 9.17 34.28
C PRO A 220 -4.36 9.62 32.95
N ASP A 221 -5.14 10.70 32.98
CA ASP A 221 -6.00 11.14 31.89
C ASP A 221 -5.26 11.62 30.61
N GLU A 222 -3.94 11.85 30.68
CA GLU A 222 -3.08 12.08 29.50
C GLU A 222 -2.47 10.78 28.90
N TRP A 223 -2.74 9.59 29.44
CA TRP A 223 -2.03 8.35 29.08
C TRP A 223 -2.96 7.14 28.87
N TYR A 224 -2.52 6.20 28.04
CA TYR A 224 -3.24 4.99 27.71
C TYR A 224 -2.34 3.77 27.44
N GLY A 225 -2.98 2.62 27.23
CA GLY A 225 -2.33 1.39 26.79
C GLY A 225 -1.73 0.56 27.92
N PHE A 226 -0.93 -0.45 27.56
CA PHE A 226 -0.25 -1.32 28.53
C PHE A 226 0.73 -0.50 29.39
N ASP A 227 0.68 -0.72 30.71
CA ASP A 227 1.42 0.03 31.74
C ASP A 227 1.25 1.56 31.65
N CYS A 228 0.23 2.06 30.94
CA CYS A 228 -0.01 3.47 30.66
C CYS A 228 1.17 4.20 30.00
N LYS A 229 1.92 3.53 29.12
CA LYS A 229 3.15 4.05 28.49
C LYS A 229 2.95 4.89 27.23
N GLN A 230 1.73 5.02 26.70
CA GLN A 230 1.42 5.83 25.51
C GLN A 230 0.66 7.10 25.92
N ARG A 231 0.88 8.23 25.24
CA ARG A 231 0.21 9.51 25.57
C ARG A 231 -0.99 9.76 24.66
N CYS A 232 -2.10 10.21 25.25
CA CYS A 232 -3.27 10.71 24.53
C CYS A 232 -2.91 11.89 23.61
N SER A 233 -3.63 12.03 22.50
CA SER A 233 -3.64 13.29 21.75
C SER A 233 -4.30 14.38 22.58
N ARG A 234 -3.79 15.61 22.47
CA ARG A 234 -4.41 16.82 23.04
C ARG A 234 -5.51 17.40 22.14
N HIS A 235 -5.94 16.66 21.11
CA HIS A 235 -6.94 17.08 20.14
C HIS A 235 -8.17 16.16 20.12
N CYS A 236 -8.35 15.34 21.16
CA CYS A 236 -9.68 14.86 21.51
C CYS A 236 -10.64 16.06 21.68
N ARG A 237 -11.89 15.87 21.27
CA ARG A 237 -12.92 16.90 21.33
C ARG A 237 -13.08 17.47 22.75
N ASP A 238 -13.31 18.78 22.83
CA ASP A 238 -13.62 19.51 24.07
C ASP A 238 -12.60 19.30 25.22
N ASN A 239 -11.35 18.92 24.88
CA ASN A 239 -10.27 18.49 25.77
C ASN A 239 -10.61 17.27 26.66
N ASP A 240 -11.54 16.42 26.23
CA ASP A 240 -11.83 15.16 26.91
C ASP A 240 -10.61 14.22 26.94
N PRO A 241 -10.40 13.46 28.03
CA PRO A 241 -9.34 12.46 28.07
C PRO A 241 -9.59 11.35 27.05
N CYS A 242 -8.52 10.84 26.44
CA CYS A 242 -8.64 9.70 25.54
C CYS A 242 -8.91 8.40 26.33
N ASN A 243 -9.49 7.41 25.66
CA ASN A 243 -9.82 6.14 26.26
C ASN A 243 -8.55 5.41 26.75
N LYS A 244 -8.44 5.25 28.06
CA LYS A 244 -7.25 4.73 28.77
C LYS A 244 -6.79 3.36 28.29
N ALA A 245 -7.67 2.53 27.73
CA ALA A 245 -7.29 1.21 27.23
C ALA A 245 -6.67 1.26 25.83
N ASN A 246 -7.31 1.93 24.87
CA ASN A 246 -6.96 1.83 23.44
C ASN A 246 -6.50 3.15 22.80
N GLY A 247 -6.53 4.26 23.53
CA GLY A 247 -6.11 5.60 23.10
C GLY A 247 -7.14 6.41 22.30
N THR A 248 -8.37 5.92 22.11
CA THR A 248 -9.32 6.57 21.20
C THR A 248 -10.05 7.75 21.83
N CYS A 249 -10.27 8.81 21.05
CA CYS A 249 -11.10 9.95 21.45
C CYS A 249 -12.57 9.60 21.17
N ASP A 250 -13.23 8.93 22.11
CA ASP A 250 -14.55 8.30 21.87
C ASP A 250 -15.69 9.30 21.58
N ARG A 251 -15.50 10.60 21.89
CA ARG A 251 -16.43 11.70 21.50
C ARG A 251 -16.04 12.42 20.20
N GLY A 252 -15.03 11.90 19.48
CA GLY A 252 -14.46 12.49 18.28
C GLY A 252 -13.33 13.49 18.55
N CYS A 253 -12.94 14.22 17.50
CA CYS A 253 -11.82 15.15 17.52
C CYS A 253 -12.26 16.61 17.64
N ALA A 254 -11.36 17.45 18.15
CA ALA A 254 -11.46 18.90 18.06
C ALA A 254 -11.51 19.38 16.60
N ALA A 255 -11.95 20.63 16.39
CA ALA A 255 -11.97 21.22 15.06
C ALA A 255 -10.56 21.27 14.43
N GLY A 256 -10.44 20.88 13.17
CA GLY A 256 -9.15 20.79 12.47
C GLY A 256 -8.44 19.44 12.56
N TRP A 257 -8.99 18.46 13.29
CA TRP A 257 -8.35 17.15 13.53
C TRP A 257 -9.25 15.96 13.16
N ILE A 258 -8.63 14.84 12.76
CA ILE A 258 -9.31 13.62 12.29
C ILE A 258 -8.51 12.33 12.55
N GLY A 259 -9.22 11.25 12.88
CA GLY A 259 -8.66 9.93 13.20
C GLY A 259 -9.23 9.41 14.50
N SER A 260 -9.10 8.11 14.78
CA SER A 260 -9.58 7.55 16.06
C SER A 260 -8.81 8.08 17.27
N PHE A 261 -7.57 8.54 17.05
CA PHE A 261 -6.68 9.13 18.05
C PHE A 261 -6.60 10.65 17.98
N CYS A 262 -7.24 11.28 16.99
CA CYS A 262 -7.16 12.73 16.73
C CYS A 262 -5.70 13.23 16.65
N ASP A 263 -4.91 12.46 15.91
CA ASP A 263 -3.45 12.56 15.75
C ASP A 263 -3.03 13.24 14.43
N ARG A 264 -3.99 13.51 13.53
CA ARG A 264 -3.76 14.09 12.21
C ARG A 264 -4.66 15.30 11.98
N GLU A 265 -4.13 16.32 11.34
CA GLU A 265 -4.91 17.47 10.89
C GLU A 265 -5.89 17.10 9.76
N CYS A 266 -6.84 18.00 9.47
CA CYS A 266 -7.59 17.94 8.23
C CYS A 266 -6.66 18.01 7.00
N SER A 267 -7.02 17.24 5.98
CA SER A 267 -6.49 17.43 4.62
C SER A 267 -6.92 18.78 4.08
N ASP A 268 -6.08 19.36 3.23
CA ASP A 268 -6.36 20.62 2.55
C ASP A 268 -7.64 20.52 1.72
N GLY A 269 -8.54 21.49 1.89
CA GLY A 269 -9.88 21.45 1.35
C GLY A 269 -10.97 21.00 2.34
N ALA A 270 -10.63 20.55 3.56
CA ALA A 270 -11.58 20.15 4.59
C ALA A 270 -11.36 20.86 5.95
N TYR A 271 -12.43 21.08 6.71
CA TYR A 271 -12.38 21.82 7.99
C TYR A 271 -13.44 21.42 9.03
N GLY A 272 -13.21 21.85 10.28
CA GLY A 272 -14.12 21.69 11.41
C GLY A 272 -13.94 20.38 12.18
N TYR A 273 -14.89 20.06 13.07
CA TYR A 273 -14.87 18.84 13.89
C TYR A 273 -14.88 17.58 13.01
N GLY A 274 -13.83 16.76 13.09
CA GLY A 274 -13.68 15.57 12.25
C GLY A 274 -13.59 15.87 10.74
N CYS A 275 -13.27 17.11 10.36
CA CYS A 275 -13.07 17.56 8.98
C CYS A 275 -14.27 17.32 8.04
N VAL A 276 -15.51 17.37 8.57
CA VAL A 276 -16.73 17.03 7.81
C VAL A 276 -17.22 18.13 6.85
N ASN A 277 -16.62 19.32 6.86
CA ASN A 277 -17.02 20.46 6.01
C ASN A 277 -15.95 20.72 4.94
N ASN A 278 -16.35 21.11 3.74
CA ASN A 278 -15.43 21.37 2.63
C ASN A 278 -15.20 22.87 2.43
N CYS A 279 -13.95 23.26 2.14
CA CYS A 279 -13.59 24.61 1.67
C CYS A 279 -14.28 24.92 0.33
N SER A 280 -14.44 26.21 0.01
CA SER A 280 -15.03 26.67 -1.26
C SER A 280 -14.14 26.48 -2.50
N GLY A 281 -12.84 26.26 -2.34
CA GLY A 281 -11.86 26.32 -3.45
C GLY A 281 -11.61 27.74 -4.01
N HIS A 282 -12.19 28.77 -3.37
CA HIS A 282 -12.18 30.16 -3.86
C HIS A 282 -11.36 31.12 -2.98
N CYS A 283 -10.59 30.60 -2.02
CA CYS A 283 -9.57 31.38 -1.30
C CYS A 283 -8.49 31.90 -2.26
N MET A 284 -7.90 33.05 -1.96
CA MET A 284 -6.89 33.72 -2.80
C MET A 284 -5.56 32.93 -2.87
N ASN A 285 -4.80 33.09 -3.95
CA ASN A 285 -3.48 32.47 -4.17
C ASN A 285 -3.45 30.93 -4.02
N ASP A 286 -4.59 30.26 -4.27
CA ASP A 286 -4.79 28.82 -4.09
C ASP A 286 -4.48 28.30 -2.67
N SER A 287 -4.52 29.18 -1.66
CA SER A 287 -4.37 28.81 -0.25
C SER A 287 -5.53 27.93 0.22
N SER A 288 -5.26 26.90 1.01
CA SER A 288 -6.27 26.11 1.72
C SER A 288 -7.04 26.97 2.72
N CYS A 289 -8.34 26.71 2.92
CA CYS A 289 -9.08 27.39 3.97
C CYS A 289 -8.67 26.88 5.36
N ASN A 290 -8.86 27.72 6.37
CA ASN A 290 -8.48 27.45 7.76
C ASN A 290 -9.11 26.14 8.26
N LYS A 291 -8.29 25.15 8.61
CA LYS A 291 -8.73 23.79 8.97
C LYS A 291 -9.68 23.74 10.17
N GLN A 292 -9.69 24.75 11.04
CA GLN A 292 -10.60 24.84 12.17
C GLN A 292 -11.92 25.54 11.79
N THR A 293 -11.83 26.72 11.16
CA THR A 293 -12.96 27.66 10.99
C THR A 293 -13.56 27.68 9.58
N GLY A 294 -12.89 27.11 8.58
CA GLY A 294 -13.27 27.16 7.17
C GLY A 294 -13.01 28.49 6.47
N HIS A 295 -12.39 29.45 7.14
CA HIS A 295 -12.20 30.80 6.63
C HIS A 295 -11.02 30.88 5.63
N CYS A 296 -11.17 31.69 4.59
CA CYS A 296 -10.10 32.03 3.66
C CYS A 296 -9.31 33.23 4.20
N ASP A 297 -8.38 32.98 5.12
CA ASP A 297 -7.67 34.04 5.86
C ASP A 297 -6.82 34.96 4.95
N SER A 298 -6.50 34.53 3.72
CA SER A 298 -5.84 35.35 2.67
C SER A 298 -6.82 36.11 1.75
N GLY A 299 -8.13 36.09 2.02
CA GLY A 299 -9.17 36.69 1.17
C GLY A 299 -9.60 35.81 0.00
N CYS A 300 -10.34 36.39 -0.96
CA CYS A 300 -11.03 35.66 -2.03
C CYS A 300 -10.46 35.88 -3.44
N LYS A 301 -10.63 34.87 -4.30
CA LYS A 301 -10.48 35.01 -5.75
C LYS A 301 -11.52 36.00 -6.32
N PRO A 302 -11.20 36.73 -7.41
CA PRO A 302 -12.14 37.65 -8.05
C PRO A 302 -13.49 37.01 -8.38
N GLY A 303 -14.56 37.77 -8.17
CA GLY A 303 -15.94 37.33 -8.36
C GLY A 303 -16.57 36.60 -7.17
N TYR A 304 -15.85 36.48 -6.05
CA TYR A 304 -16.31 35.85 -4.80
C TYR A 304 -16.08 36.75 -3.58
N THR A 305 -16.90 36.54 -2.55
CA THR A 305 -16.94 37.30 -1.30
C THR A 305 -17.50 36.45 -0.14
N ASN A 306 -17.59 37.04 1.05
CA ASN A 306 -17.72 36.42 2.38
C ASN A 306 -16.45 35.70 2.86
N ALA A 307 -16.34 35.46 4.16
CA ALA A 307 -15.14 34.90 4.79
C ALA A 307 -14.79 33.45 4.37
N PHE A 308 -15.74 32.73 3.76
CA PHE A 308 -15.54 31.40 3.19
C PHE A 308 -15.31 31.44 1.67
N CYS A 309 -15.36 32.62 1.05
CA CYS A 309 -15.38 32.85 -0.40
C CYS A 309 -16.46 32.05 -1.16
N SER A 310 -17.54 31.66 -0.48
CA SER A 310 -18.61 30.82 -1.03
C SER A 310 -19.72 31.60 -1.73
N LYS A 311 -19.79 32.91 -1.53
CA LYS A 311 -20.81 33.78 -2.15
C LYS A 311 -20.22 34.48 -3.38
N LYS A 312 -20.87 34.34 -4.53
CA LYS A 312 -20.56 35.13 -5.74
C LYS A 312 -20.87 36.61 -5.52
N CYS A 313 -20.23 37.50 -6.27
CA CYS A 313 -20.56 38.93 -6.23
C CYS A 313 -22.05 39.19 -6.50
N SER A 314 -22.58 40.23 -5.85
CA SER A 314 -23.97 40.64 -5.98
C SER A 314 -24.27 41.09 -7.41
N SER A 315 -25.49 40.86 -7.90
CA SER A 315 -25.97 41.35 -9.20
C SER A 315 -25.61 42.82 -9.40
N GLY A 316 -24.86 43.12 -10.46
CA GLY A 316 -24.36 44.47 -10.77
C GLY A 316 -22.93 44.75 -10.29
N THR A 317 -22.25 43.79 -9.64
CA THR A 317 -20.86 43.94 -9.17
C THR A 317 -19.95 42.79 -9.60
N TYR A 318 -18.67 43.08 -9.81
CA TYR A 318 -17.65 42.11 -10.24
C TYR A 318 -16.25 42.38 -9.66
N GLY A 319 -15.32 41.45 -9.94
CA GLY A 319 -13.89 41.61 -9.63
C GLY A 319 -13.50 41.21 -8.21
N LYS A 320 -12.29 41.57 -7.78
CA LYS A 320 -11.83 41.31 -6.41
C LYS A 320 -12.67 42.12 -5.42
N ASP A 321 -13.08 41.47 -4.33
CA ASP A 321 -13.88 42.06 -3.24
C ASP A 321 -15.22 42.66 -3.70
N CYS A 322 -15.66 42.35 -4.93
CA CYS A 322 -16.91 42.82 -5.56
C CYS A 322 -17.07 44.35 -5.64
N THR A 323 -15.97 45.10 -5.75
CA THR A 323 -15.99 46.57 -5.69
C THR A 323 -16.27 47.27 -7.02
N LYS A 324 -16.18 46.56 -8.16
CA LYS A 324 -16.41 47.15 -9.49
C LYS A 324 -17.87 46.98 -9.92
N THR A 325 -18.48 48.01 -10.49
CA THR A 325 -19.86 47.97 -11.00
C THR A 325 -19.93 47.55 -12.46
N CYS A 326 -20.94 46.76 -12.82
CA CYS A 326 -21.26 46.43 -14.22
C CYS A 326 -21.60 47.69 -15.04
N SER A 327 -21.43 47.59 -16.36
CA SER A 327 -21.92 48.62 -17.28
C SER A 327 -23.44 48.59 -17.39
N GLU A 328 -24.07 49.77 -17.35
CA GLU A 328 -25.51 49.93 -17.63
C GLU A 328 -25.85 49.68 -19.12
N PHE A 329 -24.83 49.59 -19.99
CA PHE A 329 -24.98 49.42 -21.43
C PHE A 329 -24.84 47.98 -21.94
N CYS A 330 -24.82 46.98 -21.03
CA CYS A 330 -25.01 45.57 -21.41
C CYS A 330 -26.38 45.36 -22.09
N LEU A 331 -26.46 44.49 -23.10
CA LEU A 331 -27.69 44.21 -23.83
C LEU A 331 -28.76 43.52 -22.94
N HIS A 332 -30.04 43.78 -23.23
CA HIS A 332 -31.21 43.24 -22.49
C HIS A 332 -31.21 43.49 -20.96
N ASN A 333 -30.44 44.47 -20.47
CA ASN A 333 -30.22 44.69 -19.04
C ASN A 333 -29.58 43.47 -18.32
N THR A 334 -28.83 42.65 -19.07
CA THR A 334 -28.15 41.47 -18.53
C THR A 334 -26.99 41.87 -17.61
N LEU A 335 -26.86 41.11 -16.51
CA LEU A 335 -25.84 41.34 -15.51
C LEU A 335 -24.48 40.87 -16.05
N CYS A 336 -23.49 41.74 -15.98
CA CYS A 336 -22.14 41.41 -16.42
C CYS A 336 -21.54 40.23 -15.61
N ASN A 337 -20.60 39.51 -16.21
CA ASN A 337 -19.92 38.39 -15.57
C ASN A 337 -19.26 38.84 -14.25
N HIS A 338 -19.68 38.20 -13.15
CA HIS A 338 -19.25 38.53 -11.79
C HIS A 338 -17.74 38.44 -11.55
N ILE A 339 -16.97 37.77 -12.42
CA ILE A 339 -15.51 37.65 -12.29
C ILE A 339 -14.78 38.84 -12.97
N ASP A 340 -15.08 39.11 -14.24
CA ASP A 340 -14.27 39.97 -15.12
C ASP A 340 -14.98 41.24 -15.63
N GLY A 341 -16.31 41.35 -15.46
CA GLY A 341 -17.11 42.50 -15.88
C GLY A 341 -17.64 42.45 -17.31
N ALA A 342 -17.46 41.35 -18.04
CA ALA A 342 -17.89 41.25 -19.44
C ALA A 342 -19.43 41.15 -19.59
N CYS A 343 -20.01 41.88 -20.54
CA CYS A 343 -21.41 41.73 -20.96
C CYS A 343 -21.52 40.56 -21.96
N THR A 344 -22.01 39.40 -21.52
CA THR A 344 -22.10 38.16 -22.35
C THR A 344 -22.93 38.33 -23.60
N ASP A 345 -24.01 39.11 -23.50
CA ASP A 345 -25.02 39.29 -24.55
C ASP A 345 -24.67 40.46 -25.50
N GLY A 346 -23.50 41.07 -25.31
CA GLY A 346 -23.01 42.24 -26.05
C GLY A 346 -23.55 43.57 -25.52
N CYS A 347 -23.46 44.60 -26.36
CA CYS A 347 -23.73 45.99 -25.99
C CYS A 347 -25.00 46.54 -26.62
N GLN A 348 -25.61 47.50 -25.92
CA GLN A 348 -26.66 48.36 -26.45
C GLN A 348 -26.14 49.20 -27.63
N ASN A 349 -27.06 49.64 -28.51
CA ASN A 349 -26.72 50.44 -29.68
C ASN A 349 -25.95 51.72 -29.29
N GLY A 350 -24.86 52.00 -29.99
CA GLY A 350 -24.00 53.13 -29.70
C GLY A 350 -22.85 52.87 -28.73
N TYR A 351 -22.68 51.64 -28.25
CA TYR A 351 -21.59 51.20 -27.37
C TYR A 351 -20.88 49.95 -27.90
N ILE A 352 -19.60 49.80 -27.53
CA ILE A 352 -18.66 48.73 -27.94
C ILE A 352 -17.69 48.36 -26.81
N GLY A 353 -16.93 47.28 -27.04
CA GLY A 353 -16.00 46.68 -26.07
C GLY A 353 -16.67 45.57 -25.24
N ASN A 354 -15.88 44.66 -24.66
CA ASN A 354 -16.41 43.53 -23.87
C ASN A 354 -17.18 43.96 -22.61
N MET A 355 -16.87 45.14 -22.07
CA MET A 355 -17.56 45.76 -20.92
C MET A 355 -18.51 46.91 -21.34
N CYS A 356 -18.75 47.13 -22.64
CA CYS A 356 -19.70 48.12 -23.18
C CYS A 356 -19.54 49.60 -22.71
N ASN A 357 -18.40 49.96 -22.12
CA ASN A 357 -18.14 51.30 -21.58
C ASN A 357 -17.59 52.30 -22.62
N THR A 358 -17.40 51.90 -23.87
CA THR A 358 -16.87 52.76 -24.94
C THR A 358 -18.00 53.10 -25.91
N SER A 359 -18.32 54.39 -26.06
CA SER A 359 -19.28 54.86 -27.07
C SER A 359 -18.67 54.85 -28.49
N CYS A 360 -19.51 54.91 -29.52
CA CYS A 360 -19.02 54.95 -30.90
C CYS A 360 -18.22 56.21 -31.22
N GLU A 361 -17.19 56.03 -32.05
CA GLU A 361 -16.42 57.12 -32.65
C GLU A 361 -17.30 58.09 -33.45
N HIS A 362 -16.83 59.33 -33.60
CA HIS A 362 -17.59 60.38 -34.27
C HIS A 362 -18.05 59.98 -35.68
N ARG A 363 -19.31 60.33 -35.99
CA ARG A 363 -20.05 59.96 -37.21
C ARG A 363 -20.41 58.47 -37.35
N ARG A 364 -20.20 57.61 -36.34
CA ARG A 364 -20.72 56.22 -36.35
C ARG A 364 -21.80 55.99 -35.30
N TYR A 365 -22.73 55.08 -35.59
CA TYR A 365 -23.87 54.77 -34.72
C TYR A 365 -24.39 53.32 -34.83
N GLY A 366 -25.29 52.95 -33.91
CA GLY A 366 -26.03 51.67 -33.93
C GLY A 366 -25.27 50.50 -33.29
N LYS A 367 -25.77 49.28 -33.49
CA LYS A 367 -25.13 48.06 -32.97
C LYS A 367 -23.71 47.92 -33.53
N ASN A 368 -22.74 47.66 -32.66
CA ASN A 368 -21.31 47.58 -32.98
C ASN A 368 -20.79 48.79 -33.81
N CYS A 369 -21.41 49.97 -33.69
CA CYS A 369 -21.06 51.17 -34.45
C CYS A 369 -21.08 50.98 -35.98
N SER A 370 -21.90 50.06 -36.49
CA SER A 370 -21.82 49.58 -37.88
C SER A 370 -22.46 50.50 -38.94
N ARG A 371 -22.98 51.68 -38.55
CA ARG A 371 -23.65 52.63 -39.44
C ARG A 371 -22.96 53.99 -39.38
N THR A 372 -22.98 54.72 -40.49
CA THR A 372 -22.36 56.05 -40.62
C THR A 372 -23.43 57.14 -40.73
N CYS A 373 -23.25 58.26 -40.02
CA CYS A 373 -24.14 59.42 -40.08
C CYS A 373 -24.01 60.17 -41.41
N SER A 374 -25.08 60.85 -41.82
CA SER A 374 -25.09 61.70 -43.03
C SER A 374 -24.07 62.87 -42.92
N PRO A 375 -23.42 63.28 -44.02
CA PRO A 375 -22.45 64.38 -44.00
C PRO A 375 -23.07 65.73 -43.66
N ASN A 376 -24.38 65.91 -43.86
CA ASN A 376 -25.12 67.13 -43.54
C ASN A 376 -25.49 67.27 -42.05
N CYS A 377 -25.10 66.30 -41.21
CA CYS A 377 -25.33 66.31 -39.77
C CYS A 377 -24.26 67.11 -39.02
N LYS A 378 -24.63 68.28 -38.49
CA LYS A 378 -23.79 69.10 -37.61
C LYS A 378 -23.42 68.37 -36.31
N THR A 379 -24.36 67.59 -35.78
CA THR A 379 -24.16 66.65 -34.66
C THR A 379 -25.04 65.42 -34.88
N CYS A 380 -24.53 64.23 -34.59
CA CYS A 380 -25.24 62.95 -34.74
C CYS A 380 -25.13 62.13 -33.45
N LYS A 381 -26.22 61.50 -32.99
CA LYS A 381 -26.16 60.60 -31.82
C LYS A 381 -25.61 59.23 -32.20
N HIS A 382 -24.65 58.74 -31.41
CA HIS A 382 -24.07 57.39 -31.57
C HIS A 382 -25.06 56.24 -31.32
N THR A 383 -26.15 56.46 -30.58
CA THR A 383 -27.13 55.42 -30.27
C THR A 383 -28.05 55.11 -31.45
N ASP A 384 -28.75 56.11 -31.97
CA ASP A 384 -29.86 55.99 -32.93
C ASP A 384 -29.56 56.58 -34.32
N GLY A 385 -28.49 57.38 -34.47
CA GLY A 385 -28.14 58.07 -35.70
C GLY A 385 -28.95 59.34 -35.98
N THR A 386 -29.78 59.80 -35.02
CA THR A 386 -30.54 61.05 -35.16
C THR A 386 -29.60 62.24 -35.23
N CYS A 387 -29.86 63.12 -36.20
CA CYS A 387 -29.02 64.28 -36.48
C CYS A 387 -29.69 65.60 -36.11
N ARG A 388 -28.85 66.59 -35.75
CA ARG A 388 -29.16 68.01 -35.94
C ARG A 388 -28.43 68.48 -37.19
N CYS A 389 -29.13 69.17 -38.07
CA CYS A 389 -28.67 69.48 -39.41
C CYS A 389 -27.89 70.79 -39.48
N HIS A 390 -26.99 70.88 -40.45
CA HIS A 390 -26.48 72.17 -40.90
C HIS A 390 -27.61 73.02 -41.50
N ALA A 391 -27.38 74.34 -41.64
CA ALA A 391 -28.34 75.24 -42.24
C ALA A 391 -28.72 74.81 -43.67
N GLY A 392 -29.97 75.05 -44.06
CA GLY A 392 -30.50 74.62 -45.36
C GLY A 392 -30.98 73.17 -45.44
N TRP A 393 -30.90 72.40 -44.34
CA TRP A 393 -31.30 70.99 -44.29
C TRP A 393 -32.18 70.64 -43.08
N SER A 394 -33.08 69.68 -43.26
CA SER A 394 -33.95 69.07 -42.24
C SER A 394 -34.19 67.57 -42.52
N GLY A 395 -35.10 66.97 -41.75
CA GLY A 395 -35.32 65.52 -41.70
C GLY A 395 -34.36 64.82 -40.73
N PRO A 396 -34.70 63.60 -40.24
CA PRO A 396 -33.98 62.94 -39.14
C PRO A 396 -32.51 62.60 -39.45
N ASN A 397 -32.15 62.58 -40.73
CA ASN A 397 -30.84 62.28 -41.32
C ASN A 397 -30.30 63.46 -42.18
N CYS A 398 -30.93 64.63 -42.14
CA CYS A 398 -30.48 65.83 -42.86
C CYS A 398 -30.38 65.70 -44.39
N SER A 399 -31.29 64.91 -45.01
CA SER A 399 -31.35 64.73 -46.47
C SER A 399 -32.46 65.51 -47.17
N ILE A 400 -33.25 66.30 -46.44
CA ILE A 400 -34.32 67.16 -47.00
C ILE A 400 -33.80 68.60 -46.99
N ALA A 401 -33.89 69.32 -48.11
CA ALA A 401 -33.55 70.75 -48.15
C ALA A 401 -34.70 71.61 -47.61
N CYS A 402 -34.41 72.77 -47.01
CA CYS A 402 -35.46 73.69 -46.56
C CYS A 402 -36.28 74.25 -47.73
N ASN A 403 -37.56 74.51 -47.46
CA ASN A 403 -38.49 75.15 -48.38
C ASN A 403 -39.36 76.13 -47.58
N ASN A 404 -39.52 77.37 -48.07
CA ASN A 404 -40.14 78.50 -47.36
C ASN A 404 -39.66 78.69 -45.91
N SER A 405 -38.43 78.26 -45.63
CA SER A 405 -37.79 78.21 -44.32
C SER A 405 -36.27 78.13 -44.46
N TYR A 406 -35.54 78.48 -43.40
CA TYR A 406 -34.08 78.60 -43.40
C TYR A 406 -33.43 78.25 -42.06
N GLY A 407 -32.09 78.26 -42.05
CA GLY A 407 -31.28 77.99 -40.86
C GLY A 407 -31.18 76.50 -40.52
N GLU A 408 -30.58 76.21 -39.37
CA GLU A 408 -30.40 74.82 -38.90
C GLU A 408 -31.75 74.14 -38.66
N ASN A 409 -31.88 72.89 -39.11
CA ASN A 409 -33.14 72.14 -39.14
C ASN A 409 -34.31 72.83 -39.90
N CYS A 410 -34.07 73.90 -40.67
CA CYS A 410 -35.11 74.75 -41.26
C CYS A 410 -36.03 75.40 -40.21
N GLN A 411 -35.50 75.71 -39.02
CA GLN A 411 -36.30 76.12 -37.87
C GLN A 411 -36.91 77.54 -37.96
N PHE A 412 -36.46 78.37 -38.90
CA PHE A 412 -36.99 79.72 -39.11
C PHE A 412 -37.83 79.76 -40.40
N PRO A 413 -39.09 80.23 -40.38
CA PRO A 413 -39.83 80.49 -41.61
C PRO A 413 -39.22 81.69 -42.36
N CYS A 414 -39.37 81.73 -43.68
CA CYS A 414 -39.07 82.95 -44.45
C CYS A 414 -39.95 84.12 -43.97
N ASP A 415 -39.46 85.35 -44.12
CA ASP A 415 -40.22 86.54 -43.72
C ASP A 415 -41.55 86.64 -44.51
N PRO A 416 -42.70 86.93 -43.85
CA PRO A 416 -44.00 87.02 -44.52
C PRO A 416 -44.08 88.05 -45.66
N PHE A 417 -43.19 89.05 -45.66
CA PHE A 417 -43.09 90.09 -46.69
C PHE A 417 -42.13 89.71 -47.83
N CYS A 418 -41.41 88.58 -47.76
CA CYS A 418 -40.73 88.01 -48.93
C CYS A 418 -41.78 87.64 -50.00
N VAL A 419 -41.51 87.99 -51.27
CA VAL A 419 -42.37 87.55 -52.39
C VAL A 419 -42.50 86.02 -52.39
N ASN A 420 -43.75 85.53 -52.45
CA ASN A 420 -44.12 84.11 -52.36
C ASN A 420 -43.63 83.36 -51.10
N GLN A 421 -43.21 84.07 -50.04
CA GLN A 421 -42.58 83.48 -48.84
C GLN A 421 -41.32 82.65 -49.14
N THR A 422 -40.61 83.00 -50.21
CA THR A 422 -39.34 82.36 -50.61
C THR A 422 -38.13 83.24 -50.24
N CYS A 423 -37.16 82.60 -49.57
CA CYS A 423 -35.92 83.20 -49.08
C CYS A 423 -34.75 82.19 -49.23
N ASP A 424 -33.50 82.63 -49.06
CA ASP A 424 -32.39 81.67 -49.06
C ASP A 424 -32.45 80.73 -47.83
N ARG A 425 -32.31 79.44 -48.09
CA ARG A 425 -32.42 78.36 -47.09
C ARG A 425 -31.32 78.36 -46.02
N LEU A 426 -30.22 79.08 -46.23
CA LEU A 426 -29.11 79.16 -45.28
C LEU A 426 -29.32 80.31 -44.28
N ASP A 427 -29.57 81.52 -44.78
CA ASP A 427 -29.55 82.76 -43.98
C ASP A 427 -30.89 83.53 -43.90
N GLY A 428 -31.89 83.15 -44.69
CA GLY A 428 -33.24 83.73 -44.64
C GLY A 428 -33.44 85.02 -45.43
N THR A 429 -32.46 85.44 -46.23
CA THR A 429 -32.58 86.64 -47.06
C THR A 429 -33.72 86.52 -48.09
N CYS A 430 -34.67 87.46 -48.08
CA CYS A 430 -35.72 87.53 -49.10
C CYS A 430 -35.09 87.75 -50.49
N GLN A 431 -35.45 86.90 -51.45
CA GLN A 431 -34.85 86.98 -52.80
C GLN A 431 -35.33 88.19 -53.61
N HIS A 432 -36.44 88.83 -53.19
CA HIS A 432 -36.93 90.12 -53.67
C HIS A 432 -37.50 90.96 -52.51
N ALA A 433 -37.37 92.28 -52.56
CA ALA A 433 -37.82 93.22 -51.53
C ALA A 433 -38.71 94.34 -52.12
N CYS A 434 -39.59 94.92 -51.29
CA CYS A 434 -40.53 95.98 -51.67
C CYS A 434 -40.22 97.33 -50.98
N PRO A 435 -40.65 98.48 -51.54
CA PRO A 435 -40.02 99.77 -51.24
C PRO A 435 -40.81 100.71 -50.31
N ASP A 436 -40.02 101.59 -49.70
CA ASP A 436 -40.33 102.88 -49.08
C ASP A 436 -41.33 103.03 -47.91
N SER A 437 -40.79 103.69 -46.89
CA SER A 437 -41.47 104.18 -45.71
C SER A 437 -42.45 105.33 -46.01
N SER A 438 -43.69 105.23 -45.52
CA SER A 438 -44.11 106.05 -44.36
C SER A 438 -45.63 106.00 -44.10
N LYS A 439 -46.03 105.23 -43.08
CA LYS A 439 -47.24 105.51 -42.27
C LYS A 439 -47.17 104.78 -40.94
N SER A 440 -47.32 105.53 -39.86
CA SER A 440 -47.27 105.01 -38.49
C SER A 440 -48.63 104.43 -38.07
N CYS A 441 -48.63 103.17 -37.68
CA CYS A 441 -49.70 102.58 -36.88
C CYS A 441 -49.11 102.13 -35.54
N GLY A 442 -49.20 102.99 -34.53
CA GLY A 442 -49.34 102.51 -33.15
C GLY A 442 -50.80 102.07 -32.92
N VAL A 443 -51.27 101.79 -31.71
CA VAL A 443 -50.69 101.93 -30.35
C VAL A 443 -51.39 100.87 -29.48
N ALA A 444 -50.71 100.26 -28.47
CA ALA A 444 -51.31 99.90 -27.17
C ALA A 444 -50.37 99.04 -26.28
N GLU A 445 -49.93 99.61 -25.16
CA GLU A 445 -49.96 98.93 -23.86
C GLU A 445 -51.44 98.75 -23.41
N PRO A 446 -51.86 97.86 -22.47
CA PRO A 446 -51.13 97.63 -21.21
C PRO A 446 -51.34 96.31 -20.40
N LYS A 447 -50.50 96.20 -19.35
CA LYS A 447 -50.81 95.71 -17.97
C LYS A 447 -51.27 94.27 -17.70
N ARG A 448 -51.22 93.95 -16.40
CA ARG A 448 -51.25 92.66 -15.72
C ARG A 448 -52.24 92.72 -14.55
N SER A 449 -53.32 91.95 -14.60
CA SER A 449 -54.09 91.38 -13.46
C SER A 449 -55.47 90.89 -13.93
N ASP A 450 -55.77 89.61 -13.67
CA ASP A 450 -57.06 89.00 -13.24
C ASP A 450 -58.40 89.39 -13.94
N GLN A 451 -59.47 88.58 -13.99
CA GLN A 451 -59.87 87.42 -13.19
C GLN A 451 -60.94 86.55 -13.93
N ASP A 452 -61.10 85.28 -13.50
CA ASP A 452 -62.25 84.34 -13.61
C ASP A 452 -63.18 84.26 -14.85
N SER A 453 -63.34 83.04 -15.38
CA SER A 453 -64.66 82.46 -15.73
C SER A 453 -64.63 80.90 -15.71
N SER A 454 -65.79 80.27 -15.48
CA SER A 454 -65.96 78.82 -15.18
C SER A 454 -66.33 77.97 -16.43
N VAL A 455 -66.37 76.62 -16.42
CA VAL A 455 -67.45 75.74 -15.88
C VAL A 455 -67.08 74.23 -15.99
N LEU A 456 -67.12 73.47 -14.85
CA LEU A 456 -67.44 72.02 -14.65
C LEU A 456 -66.73 70.87 -15.46
N PRO A 457 -66.81 69.56 -15.08
CA PRO A 457 -66.62 68.91 -13.75
C PRO A 457 -65.85 67.54 -13.78
N VAL A 458 -65.81 66.82 -12.63
CA VAL A 458 -65.41 65.40 -12.40
C VAL A 458 -63.89 65.07 -12.37
N VAL A 459 -63.30 64.25 -11.48
CA VAL A 459 -63.35 63.99 -10.00
C VAL A 459 -62.34 62.84 -9.70
N LEU A 460 -61.76 62.80 -8.48
CA LEU A 460 -60.63 61.96 -7.95
C LEU A 460 -59.29 62.72 -7.93
N GLY A 461 -58.50 62.83 -6.84
CA GLY A 461 -58.59 62.33 -5.45
C GLY A 461 -57.41 61.41 -5.07
N GLY A 462 -56.70 61.56 -3.94
CA GLY A 462 -56.67 62.67 -2.96
C GLY A 462 -55.85 62.39 -1.67
N VAL A 463 -55.14 63.43 -1.19
CA VAL A 463 -54.72 63.73 0.20
C VAL A 463 -53.65 62.90 0.97
N PHE A 464 -53.01 63.62 1.90
CA PHE A 464 -52.32 63.22 3.15
C PHE A 464 -50.89 62.64 3.18
N SER A 465 -49.94 63.56 3.08
CA SER A 465 -48.67 63.57 3.82
C SER A 465 -48.86 63.66 5.35
N ALA A 466 -49.37 62.59 6.01
CA ALA A 466 -49.45 62.52 7.48
C ALA A 466 -49.36 61.10 8.11
N CYS A 467 -49.24 60.02 7.33
CA CYS A 467 -49.47 58.65 7.86
C CYS A 467 -48.23 57.74 7.99
N VAL A 468 -47.06 58.12 7.45
CA VAL A 468 -45.93 57.18 7.26
C VAL A 468 -45.32 56.65 8.56
N ILE A 469 -45.27 57.47 9.63
CA ILE A 469 -44.65 57.07 10.91
C ILE A 469 -45.56 56.12 11.72
N LEU A 470 -46.89 56.28 11.63
CA LEU A 470 -47.85 55.40 12.33
C LEU A 470 -47.94 54.00 11.70
N VAL A 471 -47.86 53.92 10.37
CA VAL A 471 -47.95 52.64 9.63
C VAL A 471 -46.78 51.71 9.98
N ILE A 472 -45.56 52.24 10.12
CA ILE A 472 -44.37 51.44 10.47
C ILE A 472 -44.48 50.90 11.91
N ALA A 473 -44.95 51.71 12.87
CA ALA A 473 -45.15 51.26 14.25
C ALA A 473 -46.18 50.12 14.37
N ILE A 474 -47.31 50.23 13.65
CA ILE A 474 -48.36 49.22 13.64
C ILE A 474 -47.88 47.92 12.96
N ALA A 475 -47.13 48.01 11.86
CA ALA A 475 -46.57 46.84 11.18
C ALA A 475 -45.65 46.01 12.09
N VAL A 476 -44.76 46.67 12.85
CA VAL A 476 -43.83 45.99 13.78
C VAL A 476 -44.58 45.31 14.94
N LEU A 477 -45.65 45.92 15.46
CA LEU A 477 -46.48 45.32 16.51
C LEU A 477 -47.29 44.12 16.01
N LEU A 478 -47.91 44.21 14.83
CA LEU A 478 -48.71 43.11 14.27
C LEU A 478 -47.84 41.88 13.92
N ILE A 479 -46.61 42.08 13.44
CA ILE A 479 -45.65 41.00 13.18
C ILE A 479 -45.21 40.31 14.49
N ARG A 480 -45.10 41.05 15.60
CA ARG A 480 -44.75 40.46 16.92
C ARG A 480 -45.93 39.78 17.60
N TYR A 481 -47.17 40.24 17.42
CA TYR A 481 -48.34 39.63 18.08
C TYR A 481 -48.82 38.34 17.38
N LYS A 482 -48.66 38.20 16.06
CA LYS A 482 -49.11 37.00 15.31
C LYS A 482 -48.23 35.74 15.48
N ARG A 483 -47.24 35.73 16.39
CA ARG A 483 -46.39 34.55 16.68
C ARG A 483 -46.80 33.76 17.94
N LYS A 484 -48.08 33.76 18.31
CA LYS A 484 -48.65 32.85 19.32
C LYS A 484 -50.11 32.47 19.02
N SER A 485 -50.31 31.22 18.60
CA SER A 485 -51.55 30.43 18.43
C SER A 485 -52.93 31.06 18.64
N SER A 486 -53.82 30.93 17.64
CA SER A 486 -55.06 30.14 17.84
C SER A 486 -55.66 29.59 16.54
N ILE A 487 -56.45 28.53 16.69
CA ILE A 487 -57.22 27.77 15.67
C ILE A 487 -58.67 28.31 15.62
N MET A 488 -59.37 28.24 14.48
CA MET A 488 -60.80 27.80 14.37
C MET A 488 -61.27 27.71 12.88
N THR A 489 -61.55 26.51 12.33
CA THR A 489 -62.87 25.81 12.16
C THR A 489 -63.80 26.34 11.04
N LYS A 490 -64.63 25.55 10.32
CA LYS A 490 -64.99 24.09 10.33
C LYS A 490 -65.75 23.68 9.04
N LYS A 491 -65.65 22.38 8.65
CA LYS A 491 -66.67 21.48 7.99
C LYS A 491 -67.27 21.88 6.60
N LYS A 492 -67.19 21.03 5.56
CA LYS A 492 -68.02 19.81 5.23
C LYS A 492 -69.50 20.13 4.95
N PRO A 493 -70.02 19.77 3.77
CA PRO A 493 -70.51 18.40 3.42
C PRO A 493 -69.82 17.83 2.14
N SER A 494 -70.14 16.68 1.48
CA SER A 494 -70.75 15.35 1.83
C SER A 494 -70.54 14.31 0.69
N VAL A 495 -70.73 13.01 0.99
CA VAL A 495 -71.48 11.94 0.24
C VAL A 495 -71.56 12.06 -1.31
N THR A 496 -71.20 11.04 -2.11
CA THR A 496 -72.08 9.88 -2.41
C THR A 496 -71.35 8.60 -2.89
N ASN A 497 -72.01 7.47 -2.62
CA ASN A 497 -71.87 6.07 -3.12
C ASN A 497 -71.49 5.94 -4.62
N LEU A 498 -71.05 4.77 -5.17
CA LEU A 498 -71.58 3.41 -4.99
C LEU A 498 -70.53 2.27 -5.06
N LYS A 499 -70.82 1.20 -4.28
CA LYS A 499 -70.87 -0.26 -4.61
C LYS A 499 -69.84 -0.82 -5.64
N THR A 500 -69.21 -1.98 -5.44
CA THR A 500 -69.37 -3.11 -4.47
C THR A 500 -68.02 -3.90 -4.45
N LYS A 501 -67.78 -5.00 -3.71
CA LYS A 501 -68.66 -5.95 -3.00
C LYS A 501 -68.19 -6.19 -1.54
N GLN A 502 -68.45 -7.36 -0.98
CA GLN A 502 -68.22 -7.72 0.43
C GLN A 502 -67.79 -9.19 0.54
N HIS A 503 -66.85 -9.48 1.45
CA HIS A 503 -66.89 -10.46 2.56
C HIS A 503 -65.42 -10.72 3.00
N LEU A 504 -64.92 -10.48 4.23
CA LEU A 504 -65.32 -10.82 5.62
C LEU A 504 -65.18 -12.32 5.99
N PRO A 505 -64.77 -12.71 7.24
CA PRO A 505 -64.09 -11.91 8.30
C PRO A 505 -63.16 -12.63 9.35
N MET A 506 -62.26 -11.85 9.99
CA MET A 506 -62.02 -11.72 11.47
C MET A 506 -61.61 -12.89 12.43
N LYS A 507 -60.47 -12.66 13.15
CA LYS A 507 -60.32 -12.45 14.64
C LYS A 507 -59.80 -13.53 15.66
N THR A 508 -58.69 -13.14 16.34
CA THR A 508 -58.39 -13.08 17.81
C THR A 508 -58.03 -14.27 18.74
N MET A 509 -56.83 -14.13 19.36
CA MET A 509 -56.48 -14.20 20.81
C MET A 509 -56.47 -15.51 21.65
N LYS A 510 -55.32 -15.74 22.34
CA LYS A 510 -55.07 -15.97 23.82
C LYS A 510 -54.27 -17.24 24.26
N LYS A 511 -53.26 -16.97 25.10
CA LYS A 511 -52.72 -17.70 26.30
C LYS A 511 -52.76 -19.24 26.46
N GLN A 512 -51.54 -19.79 26.63
CA GLN A 512 -51.00 -20.64 27.74
C GLN A 512 -51.65 -21.99 28.17
N HIS A 513 -50.79 -23.02 28.17
CA HIS A 513 -50.60 -24.14 29.13
C HIS A 513 -51.28 -25.54 28.96
N TYR A 514 -50.39 -26.52 28.69
CA TYR A 514 -50.25 -27.90 29.24
C TYR A 514 -51.19 -29.07 28.81
N HIS A 515 -50.54 -30.25 28.75
CA HIS A 515 -51.01 -31.66 28.77
C HIS A 515 -51.31 -32.45 27.47
N ASP A 516 -50.46 -33.49 27.30
CA ASP A 516 -50.73 -34.87 26.86
C ASP A 516 -51.00 -35.27 25.39
N TYR A 517 -51.15 -36.59 25.20
CA TYR A 517 -50.82 -37.40 24.01
C TYR A 517 -51.86 -37.46 22.85
N ASP A 518 -51.31 -37.64 21.64
CA ASP A 518 -51.82 -38.36 20.45
C ASP A 518 -52.83 -37.78 19.40
N SER A 519 -52.67 -38.30 18.16
CA SER A 519 -53.63 -38.48 17.05
C SER A 519 -54.31 -37.29 16.26
N ALA A 520 -53.67 -36.93 15.14
CA ALA A 520 -54.22 -36.85 13.74
C ALA A 520 -55.19 -35.74 13.20
N LEU A 521 -55.04 -35.49 11.87
CA LEU A 521 -55.94 -34.90 10.83
C LEU A 521 -56.09 -33.35 10.59
N SER A 522 -55.66 -32.89 9.39
CA SER A 522 -56.19 -31.82 8.48
C SER A 522 -56.40 -30.36 8.98
N ASP A 523 -56.10 -29.26 8.26
CA ASP A 523 -55.62 -28.99 6.87
C ASP A 523 -54.86 -27.62 6.77
N GLU A 524 -54.17 -27.37 5.63
CA GLU A 524 -53.34 -26.17 5.25
C GLU A 524 -54.14 -25.07 4.48
N PRO A 525 -53.69 -23.78 4.40
CA PRO A 525 -53.01 -23.27 3.17
C PRO A 525 -52.02 -22.05 3.30
N ASP A 526 -51.30 -21.76 2.19
CA ASP A 526 -50.13 -20.84 2.02
C ASP A 526 -50.34 -19.31 1.80
N GLU A 527 -49.24 -18.55 2.04
CA GLU A 527 -48.59 -17.33 1.42
C GLU A 527 -49.26 -16.52 0.26
N PRO A 528 -48.80 -15.27 -0.12
CA PRO A 528 -47.58 -14.49 0.23
C PRO A 528 -47.93 -13.06 0.82
N ASP A 529 -47.29 -11.88 0.65
CA ASP A 529 -46.23 -11.30 -0.25
C ASP A 529 -45.60 -9.99 0.35
N ASP A 530 -44.60 -9.38 -0.32
CA ASP A 530 -43.72 -8.28 0.16
C ASP A 530 -44.12 -6.83 -0.23
N SER A 531 -43.67 -5.85 0.55
CA SER A 531 -43.12 -4.57 0.03
C SER A 531 -42.40 -3.70 1.10
N ALA A 532 -41.26 -4.19 1.61
CA ALA A 532 -39.98 -3.46 1.84
C ALA A 532 -39.91 -2.11 2.66
N PRO A 533 -38.72 -1.69 3.14
CA PRO A 533 -37.66 -2.48 3.79
C PRO A 533 -37.15 -1.85 5.12
N VAL A 534 -37.02 -2.64 6.19
CA VAL A 534 -36.38 -2.21 7.45
C VAL A 534 -34.98 -2.84 7.59
N LEU A 535 -34.02 -2.08 8.11
CA LEU A 535 -32.63 -2.52 8.33
C LEU A 535 -32.56 -3.62 9.42
N PRO A 536 -32.00 -4.81 9.14
CA PRO A 536 -32.00 -5.95 10.07
C PRO A 536 -30.87 -5.94 11.10
N GLU A 537 -31.07 -6.70 12.17
CA GLU A 537 -30.24 -6.71 13.38
C GLU A 537 -28.94 -7.56 13.30
N ARG A 538 -28.08 -7.36 14.31
CA ARG A 538 -26.68 -7.80 14.35
C ARG A 538 -26.51 -9.22 14.92
N ASN A 539 -26.84 -10.23 14.10
CA ASN A 539 -26.71 -11.65 14.46
C ASN A 539 -25.29 -12.06 14.91
N MET A 540 -25.16 -12.72 16.07
CA MET A 540 -23.91 -13.36 16.52
C MET A 540 -23.71 -14.76 15.91
N ARG A 541 -23.54 -14.83 14.59
CA ARG A 541 -22.93 -15.98 13.92
C ARG A 541 -21.88 -15.48 12.93
N GLY A 542 -20.77 -16.21 12.79
CA GLY A 542 -19.77 -15.92 11.77
C GLY A 542 -20.37 -16.03 10.36
N PRO A 543 -19.81 -15.32 9.35
CA PRO A 543 -20.28 -15.44 7.98
C PRO A 543 -20.10 -16.90 7.49
N PRO A 544 -21.06 -17.48 6.76
CA PRO A 544 -20.98 -18.86 6.31
C PRO A 544 -19.82 -19.04 5.32
N THR A 545 -18.93 -19.99 5.63
CA THR A 545 -17.62 -20.27 5.02
C THR A 545 -17.71 -20.96 3.64
N ASN A 546 -18.71 -20.58 2.84
CA ASN A 546 -19.04 -21.23 1.58
C ASN A 546 -19.54 -20.26 0.49
N LYS A 547 -19.43 -18.93 0.69
CA LYS A 547 -19.92 -17.92 -0.26
C LYS A 547 -18.87 -17.59 -1.34
N ASN A 548 -19.27 -17.67 -2.61
CA ASN A 548 -18.44 -17.26 -3.74
C ASN A 548 -18.13 -15.74 -3.67
N ILE A 549 -16.86 -15.39 -3.74
CA ILE A 549 -16.34 -14.02 -3.68
C ILE A 549 -16.24 -13.49 -5.12
N PRO A 550 -16.92 -12.37 -5.48
CA PRO A 550 -16.68 -11.70 -6.74
C PRO A 550 -15.24 -11.19 -6.79
N VAL A 551 -14.52 -11.41 -7.90
CA VAL A 551 -13.09 -11.07 -8.04
C VAL A 551 -12.82 -9.61 -7.65
N ARG A 552 -13.64 -8.67 -8.14
CA ARG A 552 -13.57 -7.23 -7.81
C ARG A 552 -13.67 -6.90 -6.31
N ASN A 553 -14.21 -7.80 -5.48
CA ASN A 553 -14.35 -7.62 -4.04
C ASN A 553 -13.18 -8.20 -3.23
N ILE A 554 -12.19 -8.86 -3.85
CA ILE A 554 -11.15 -9.61 -3.12
C ILE A 554 -10.32 -8.72 -2.18
N LYS A 555 -9.99 -7.48 -2.60
CA LYS A 555 -9.28 -6.48 -1.78
C LYS A 555 -10.05 -6.12 -0.50
N ALA A 556 -11.38 -6.01 -0.58
CA ALA A 556 -12.25 -5.74 0.57
C ALA A 556 -12.38 -6.97 1.48
N GLN A 557 -12.45 -8.19 0.92
CA GLN A 557 -12.48 -9.43 1.71
C GLN A 557 -11.16 -9.64 2.47
N ILE A 558 -10.01 -9.34 1.85
CA ILE A 558 -8.69 -9.37 2.52
C ILE A 558 -8.62 -8.38 3.67
N ALA A 559 -9.10 -7.13 3.48
CA ALA A 559 -9.14 -6.13 4.54
C ALA A 559 -10.01 -6.58 5.74
N ASN A 560 -11.20 -7.15 5.46
CA ASN A 560 -12.09 -7.72 6.47
C ASN A 560 -11.44 -8.87 7.25
N MET A 561 -10.85 -9.85 6.55
CA MET A 561 -10.26 -11.04 7.20
C MET A 561 -8.92 -10.75 7.92
N SER A 562 -8.24 -9.66 7.57
CA SER A 562 -7.02 -9.18 8.26
C SER A 562 -7.33 -8.58 9.63
N ALA A 563 -8.57 -8.16 9.90
CA ALA A 563 -8.97 -7.57 11.16
C ALA A 563 -8.71 -8.51 12.36
N LYS A 564 -8.37 -7.92 13.51
CA LYS A 564 -7.99 -8.64 14.75
C LYS A 564 -6.90 -9.70 14.50
N GLU A 565 -5.73 -9.27 14.01
CA GLU A 565 -4.55 -10.12 13.86
C GLU A 565 -4.76 -11.35 12.93
N ASN A 566 -5.33 -11.11 11.75
CA ASN A 566 -5.70 -12.15 10.76
C ASN A 566 -6.77 -13.15 11.27
N ALA A 567 -7.61 -12.79 12.25
CA ALA A 567 -8.59 -13.71 12.84
C ALA A 567 -9.57 -14.31 11.82
N GLY A 568 -9.94 -13.57 10.76
CA GLY A 568 -10.81 -14.09 9.70
C GLY A 568 -10.14 -15.22 8.91
N PHE A 569 -8.88 -15.03 8.50
CA PHE A 569 -8.09 -16.09 7.84
C PHE A 569 -7.94 -17.31 8.74
N LYS A 570 -7.61 -17.10 10.02
CA LYS A 570 -7.43 -18.17 11.01
C LYS A 570 -8.72 -18.96 11.27
N TYR A 571 -9.86 -18.29 11.33
CA TYR A 571 -11.16 -18.95 11.47
C TYR A 571 -11.49 -19.79 10.23
N GLU A 572 -11.48 -19.20 9.04
CA GLU A 572 -11.84 -19.88 7.80
C GLU A 572 -10.89 -21.06 7.49
N TYR A 573 -9.59 -20.91 7.76
CA TYR A 573 -8.60 -21.98 7.58
C TYR A 573 -8.83 -23.18 8.52
N ASN A 574 -9.25 -22.94 9.77
CA ASN A 574 -9.52 -24.01 10.75
C ASN A 574 -10.90 -24.67 10.56
N ASP A 575 -11.85 -24.01 9.89
CA ASP A 575 -13.15 -24.57 9.49
C ASP A 575 -13.06 -25.55 8.28
N ILE A 576 -11.90 -25.63 7.63
CA ILE A 576 -11.63 -26.59 6.57
C ILE A 576 -11.08 -27.89 7.18
N PRO A 577 -11.74 -29.06 6.99
CA PRO A 577 -11.28 -30.35 7.49
C PRO A 577 -9.82 -30.66 7.15
N ARG A 578 -9.12 -31.35 8.05
CA ARG A 578 -7.69 -31.68 7.96
C ARG A 578 -7.40 -33.04 8.62
N GLY A 579 -6.19 -33.56 8.40
CA GLY A 579 -5.83 -34.93 8.78
C GLY A 579 -6.12 -35.93 7.66
N GLU A 580 -6.35 -37.19 8.04
CA GLU A 580 -6.67 -38.29 7.13
C GLU A 580 -8.18 -38.39 6.93
N LEU A 581 -8.68 -37.80 5.84
CA LEU A 581 -10.12 -37.75 5.50
C LEU A 581 -10.58 -38.92 4.64
N CYS A 582 -9.65 -39.74 4.14
CA CYS A 582 -9.87 -40.89 3.26
C CYS A 582 -8.79 -41.96 3.54
N PRO A 583 -8.99 -43.23 3.14
CA PRO A 583 -8.01 -44.30 3.36
C PRO A 583 -6.64 -44.03 2.72
N CYS A 584 -5.57 -44.39 3.45
CA CYS A 584 -4.16 -44.33 3.04
C CYS A 584 -3.45 -45.71 3.15
N LEU A 585 -4.17 -46.80 2.92
CA LEU A 585 -3.73 -48.17 3.15
C LEU A 585 -2.43 -48.49 2.39
N GLU A 586 -2.34 -48.16 1.11
CA GLU A 586 -1.18 -48.46 0.27
C GLU A 586 0.05 -47.66 0.70
N GLY A 587 -0.14 -46.39 1.10
CA GLY A 587 0.92 -45.55 1.64
C GLY A 587 1.42 -45.98 3.03
N LYS A 588 0.61 -46.74 3.78
CA LYS A 588 0.91 -47.24 5.12
C LYS A 588 1.57 -48.63 5.14
N LYS A 589 1.56 -49.37 4.03
CA LYS A 589 2.21 -50.70 3.93
C LYS A 589 3.72 -50.63 4.26
N PRO A 590 4.30 -51.59 5.00
CA PRO A 590 5.70 -51.54 5.46
C PRO A 590 6.73 -51.24 4.36
N GLU A 591 6.58 -51.88 3.20
CA GLU A 591 7.40 -51.74 2.00
C GLU A 591 7.30 -50.35 1.35
N ASN A 592 6.18 -49.64 1.54
CA ASN A 592 5.96 -48.29 1.02
C ASN A 592 6.35 -47.19 2.00
N LYS A 593 6.39 -47.46 3.32
CA LYS A 593 6.84 -46.48 4.34
C LYS A 593 8.23 -45.90 4.01
N VAL A 594 9.15 -46.72 3.48
CA VAL A 594 10.51 -46.26 3.10
C VAL A 594 10.51 -45.31 1.89
N LYS A 595 9.48 -45.32 1.06
CA LYS A 595 9.30 -44.39 -0.08
C LYS A 595 8.78 -43.01 0.38
N ASN A 596 8.04 -42.94 1.48
CA ASN A 596 7.48 -41.69 2.00
C ASN A 596 8.57 -40.82 2.67
N ARG A 597 8.51 -39.50 2.48
CA ARG A 597 9.45 -38.53 3.09
C ARG A 597 9.08 -38.20 4.55
N TYR A 598 7.79 -38.27 4.89
CA TYR A 598 7.25 -37.97 6.21
C TYR A 598 6.35 -39.10 6.68
N VAL A 599 6.40 -39.44 7.98
CA VAL A 599 5.56 -40.50 8.57
C VAL A 599 4.13 -40.05 8.91
N THR A 600 3.84 -38.77 8.73
CA THR A 600 2.54 -38.12 9.02
C THR A 600 1.81 -37.63 7.77
N ILE A 601 2.38 -37.82 6.57
CA ILE A 601 1.78 -37.42 5.29
C ILE A 601 1.81 -38.62 4.35
N PHE A 602 0.63 -39.05 3.89
CA PHE A 602 0.43 -40.19 2.99
C PHE A 602 -0.42 -39.77 1.78
N SER A 603 -0.38 -40.58 0.71
CA SER A 603 -1.34 -40.50 -0.40
C SER A 603 -2.61 -41.25 -0.05
N TYR A 604 -3.79 -40.68 -0.37
CA TYR A 604 -5.05 -41.43 -0.33
C TYR A 604 -5.14 -42.45 -1.46
N ASP A 605 -5.78 -43.59 -1.20
CA ASP A 605 -5.77 -44.74 -2.12
C ASP A 605 -6.59 -44.52 -3.40
N HIS A 606 -7.65 -43.69 -3.36
CA HIS A 606 -8.59 -43.47 -4.47
C HIS A 606 -8.08 -42.48 -5.54
N SER A 607 -7.11 -41.64 -5.18
CA SER A 607 -6.56 -40.55 -6.00
C SER A 607 -5.06 -40.70 -6.25
N ARG A 608 -4.40 -41.72 -5.66
CA ARG A 608 -2.97 -41.99 -5.87
C ARG A 608 -2.66 -42.29 -7.33
N ILE A 609 -1.39 -42.15 -7.69
CA ILE A 609 -0.86 -42.65 -8.95
C ILE A 609 -0.31 -44.06 -8.73
N VAL A 610 -0.63 -44.99 -9.64
CA VAL A 610 -0.15 -46.37 -9.64
C VAL A 610 0.93 -46.50 -10.71
N LEU A 611 2.08 -47.11 -10.38
CA LEU A 611 3.20 -47.28 -11.32
C LEU A 611 3.12 -48.61 -12.07
N ASN A 612 3.08 -48.53 -13.40
CA ASN A 612 2.96 -49.66 -14.32
C ASN A 612 4.34 -50.06 -14.87
N SER A 613 5.29 -50.40 -14.00
CA SER A 613 6.66 -50.80 -14.39
C SER A 613 6.96 -52.28 -14.13
N PRO A 614 7.83 -52.92 -14.93
CA PRO A 614 8.34 -54.26 -14.64
C PRO A 614 8.96 -54.30 -13.23
N GLY A 615 8.51 -55.23 -12.40
CA GLY A 615 8.84 -55.27 -10.96
C GLY A 615 7.74 -54.78 -10.01
N TYR A 616 6.56 -54.40 -10.52
CA TYR A 616 5.35 -54.19 -9.72
C TYR A 616 4.18 -55.03 -10.26
N ASP A 617 3.57 -55.85 -9.41
CA ASP A 617 2.44 -56.73 -9.76
C ASP A 617 1.11 -55.95 -9.82
N GLY A 618 1.02 -55.01 -10.76
CA GLY A 618 -0.16 -54.15 -10.96
C GLY A 618 -0.42 -53.10 -9.86
N ASN A 619 0.36 -53.09 -8.79
CA ASN A 619 0.17 -52.21 -7.64
C ASN A 619 1.41 -51.35 -7.29
N GLY A 620 2.09 -50.80 -8.29
CA GLY A 620 3.28 -49.98 -8.06
C GLY A 620 2.97 -48.69 -7.29
N TYR A 621 3.76 -48.38 -6.26
CA TYR A 621 3.53 -47.23 -5.38
C TYR A 621 4.52 -46.08 -5.59
N ILE A 622 3.98 -44.87 -5.73
CA ILE A 622 4.67 -43.59 -5.54
C ILE A 622 3.82 -42.68 -4.64
N HIS A 623 4.47 -41.85 -3.81
CA HIS A 623 3.80 -40.89 -2.93
C HIS A 623 3.34 -39.63 -3.70
N ALA A 624 2.34 -39.80 -4.56
CA ALA A 624 1.73 -38.78 -5.40
C ALA A 624 0.22 -39.00 -5.53
N ASN A 625 -0.55 -37.92 -5.76
CA ASN A 625 -1.98 -37.97 -6.07
C ASN A 625 -2.29 -37.08 -7.29
N TYR A 626 -3.26 -37.47 -8.09
CA TYR A 626 -3.97 -36.53 -8.96
C TYR A 626 -4.72 -35.51 -8.10
N ILE A 627 -4.82 -34.25 -8.55
CA ILE A 627 -5.68 -33.23 -7.95
C ILE A 627 -6.63 -32.69 -9.02
N GLU A 628 -7.90 -32.53 -8.66
CA GLU A 628 -8.95 -31.97 -9.50
C GLU A 628 -8.91 -30.44 -9.52
N ASP A 629 -9.23 -29.83 -10.66
CA ASP A 629 -9.51 -28.39 -10.77
C ASP A 629 -10.92 -28.03 -10.27
N SER A 630 -11.31 -26.76 -10.37
CA SER A 630 -12.62 -26.27 -9.92
C SER A 630 -13.82 -26.81 -10.71
N LYS A 631 -13.61 -27.68 -11.72
CA LYS A 631 -14.66 -28.41 -12.44
C LYS A 631 -14.70 -29.92 -12.13
N GLY A 632 -13.84 -30.42 -11.25
CA GLY A 632 -13.72 -31.87 -11.02
C GLY A 632 -12.91 -32.60 -12.10
N VAL A 633 -12.12 -31.88 -12.91
CA VAL A 633 -11.23 -32.50 -13.90
C VAL A 633 -9.85 -32.65 -13.28
N ARG A 634 -9.29 -33.87 -13.31
CA ARG A 634 -7.91 -34.14 -12.87
C ARG A 634 -6.95 -33.40 -13.80
N SER A 635 -6.38 -32.29 -13.30
CA SER A 635 -5.57 -31.35 -14.09
C SER A 635 -4.13 -31.19 -13.54
N TYR A 636 -3.89 -31.63 -12.30
CA TYR A 636 -2.60 -31.54 -11.63
C TYR A 636 -2.15 -32.87 -11.01
N ILE A 637 -0.85 -32.99 -10.76
CA ILE A 637 -0.27 -34.06 -9.94
C ILE A 637 0.45 -33.43 -8.75
N ALA A 638 0.00 -33.71 -7.52
CA ALA A 638 0.66 -33.28 -6.30
C ALA A 638 1.51 -34.42 -5.72
N THR A 639 2.82 -34.19 -5.57
CA THR A 639 3.76 -35.21 -5.10
C THR A 639 4.79 -34.65 -4.11
N GLN A 640 5.41 -35.52 -3.33
CA GLN A 640 6.56 -35.15 -2.47
C GLN A 640 7.80 -34.82 -3.31
N GLY A 641 8.74 -34.07 -2.73
CA GLY A 641 10.08 -33.91 -3.29
C GLY A 641 10.82 -35.26 -3.26
N PRO A 642 11.28 -35.80 -4.40
CA PRO A 642 11.86 -37.15 -4.48
C PRO A 642 12.93 -37.43 -3.44
N LYS A 643 12.94 -38.65 -2.89
CA LYS A 643 14.05 -39.19 -2.09
C LYS A 643 15.03 -39.88 -3.04
N PRO A 644 16.31 -40.09 -2.67
CA PRO A 644 17.27 -40.77 -3.56
C PRO A 644 16.77 -42.13 -4.07
N LYS A 645 16.15 -42.93 -3.19
CA LYS A 645 15.54 -44.23 -3.53
C LYS A 645 14.23 -44.16 -4.36
N THR A 646 13.70 -42.97 -4.64
CA THR A 646 12.45 -42.78 -5.42
C THR A 646 12.65 -41.90 -6.67
N ILE A 647 13.88 -41.65 -7.10
CA ILE A 647 14.17 -40.86 -8.31
C ILE A 647 13.72 -41.61 -9.57
N ALA A 648 13.95 -42.92 -9.63
CA ALA A 648 13.48 -43.76 -10.74
C ALA A 648 11.93 -43.79 -10.81
N ASP A 649 11.27 -44.09 -9.68
CA ASP A 649 9.80 -44.03 -9.56
C ASP A 649 9.22 -42.70 -10.06
N PHE A 650 9.86 -41.57 -9.71
CA PHE A 650 9.41 -40.23 -10.13
C PHE A 650 9.50 -40.02 -11.65
N TRP A 651 10.60 -40.42 -12.29
CA TRP A 651 10.72 -40.28 -13.75
C TRP A 651 9.88 -41.30 -14.52
N THR A 652 9.65 -42.49 -13.96
CA THR A 652 8.61 -43.41 -14.44
C THR A 652 7.25 -42.73 -14.44
N MET A 653 6.84 -42.11 -13.33
CA MET A 653 5.58 -41.37 -13.23
C MET A 653 5.49 -40.23 -14.27
N VAL A 654 6.54 -39.42 -14.43
CA VAL A 654 6.59 -38.33 -15.42
C VAL A 654 6.45 -38.85 -16.86
N SER A 655 7.07 -40.00 -17.18
CA SER A 655 6.94 -40.63 -18.50
C SER A 655 5.57 -41.28 -18.72
N GLN A 656 4.99 -41.89 -17.68
CA GLN A 656 3.72 -42.61 -17.71
C GLN A 656 2.52 -41.65 -17.82
N GLU A 657 2.49 -40.62 -16.98
CA GLU A 657 1.38 -39.66 -16.90
C GLU A 657 1.50 -38.50 -17.91
N GLU A 658 2.43 -38.62 -18.86
CA GLU A 658 2.64 -37.66 -19.95
C GLU A 658 2.85 -36.22 -19.49
N VAL A 659 3.64 -36.07 -18.42
CA VAL A 659 3.99 -34.79 -17.82
C VAL A 659 5.10 -34.12 -18.65
N THR A 660 4.83 -32.91 -19.10
CA THR A 660 5.75 -32.01 -19.80
C THR A 660 6.16 -30.80 -18.95
N VAL A 661 5.39 -30.46 -17.91
CA VAL A 661 5.63 -29.32 -17.04
C VAL A 661 5.73 -29.77 -15.58
N ILE A 662 6.87 -29.47 -14.96
CA ILE A 662 7.14 -29.72 -13.54
C ILE A 662 7.29 -28.37 -12.83
N VAL A 663 6.63 -28.20 -11.69
CA VAL A 663 6.72 -27.04 -10.81
C VAL A 663 7.35 -27.47 -9.50
N CYS A 664 8.60 -27.04 -9.24
CA CYS A 664 9.34 -27.30 -8.02
C CYS A 664 9.30 -26.04 -7.12
N LEU A 665 8.79 -26.17 -5.89
CA LEU A 665 8.56 -25.07 -4.96
C LEU A 665 9.40 -25.19 -3.68
N THR A 666 10.60 -25.78 -3.77
CA THR A 666 11.48 -26.01 -2.62
C THR A 666 12.93 -26.15 -3.09
N ASN A 667 13.86 -25.50 -2.38
CA ASN A 667 15.27 -25.74 -2.65
C ASN A 667 15.66 -27.15 -2.14
N LEU A 668 16.78 -27.70 -2.64
CA LEU A 668 17.27 -29.02 -2.23
C LEU A 668 17.53 -29.08 -0.72
N LYS A 669 18.22 -28.03 -0.23
CA LYS A 669 18.47 -27.75 1.18
C LYS A 669 17.87 -26.41 1.54
N GLU A 670 17.41 -26.32 2.77
CA GLU A 670 16.66 -25.21 3.32
C GLU A 670 16.98 -25.22 4.82
N GLY A 671 17.69 -24.18 5.28
CA GLY A 671 18.53 -24.25 6.47
C GLY A 671 19.46 -25.48 6.44
N ALA A 672 19.55 -26.17 7.58
CA ALA A 672 20.26 -27.45 7.69
C ALA A 672 19.46 -28.67 7.18
N LYS A 673 18.23 -28.50 6.65
CA LYS A 673 17.29 -29.61 6.38
C LYS A 673 17.20 -29.94 4.88
N ASN A 674 17.37 -31.21 4.54
CA ASN A 674 17.22 -31.73 3.17
C ASN A 674 15.73 -31.85 2.79
N LYS A 675 15.19 -30.92 2.00
CA LYS A 675 13.77 -30.89 1.59
C LYS A 675 13.50 -31.69 0.32
N CYS A 676 14.45 -31.75 -0.60
CA CYS A 676 14.34 -32.52 -1.85
C CYS A 676 15.70 -33.16 -2.19
N ALA A 677 15.71 -34.31 -2.85
CA ALA A 677 16.92 -34.80 -3.52
C ALA A 677 17.02 -34.17 -4.91
N GLN A 678 18.24 -33.92 -5.41
CA GLN A 678 18.42 -33.57 -6.81
C GLN A 678 18.03 -34.80 -7.65
N TYR A 679 16.96 -34.65 -8.42
CA TYR A 679 16.44 -35.71 -9.30
C TYR A 679 16.71 -35.44 -10.78
N TRP A 680 17.55 -34.45 -11.10
CA TRP A 680 17.90 -34.08 -12.47
C TRP A 680 19.42 -34.05 -12.66
N PRO A 681 19.95 -34.38 -13.85
CA PRO A 681 21.36 -34.24 -14.14
C PRO A 681 21.76 -32.77 -14.31
N ASN A 682 23.05 -32.48 -14.14
CA ASN A 682 23.61 -31.16 -14.47
C ASN A 682 23.59 -30.93 -15.99
N VAL A 683 23.79 -29.70 -16.46
CA VAL A 683 23.81 -29.37 -17.91
C VAL A 683 24.82 -30.26 -18.66
N ASN A 684 24.43 -30.76 -19.83
CA ASN A 684 25.17 -31.74 -20.65
C ASN A 684 25.36 -33.15 -20.05
N ASP A 685 25.01 -33.38 -18.79
CA ASP A 685 25.07 -34.68 -18.12
C ASP A 685 23.77 -35.51 -18.33
N LYS A 686 23.82 -36.81 -17.99
CA LYS A 686 22.70 -37.76 -18.10
C LYS A 686 22.41 -38.46 -16.78
N LEU A 687 21.14 -38.58 -16.44
CA LEU A 687 20.65 -39.40 -15.33
C LEU A 687 19.87 -40.59 -15.91
N GLN A 688 20.08 -41.80 -15.39
CA GLN A 688 19.28 -42.97 -15.76
C GLN A 688 18.50 -43.49 -14.54
N GLY A 689 17.18 -43.59 -14.68
CA GLY A 689 16.27 -44.20 -13.71
C GLY A 689 15.52 -45.36 -14.37
N GLY A 690 16.00 -46.59 -14.17
CA GLY A 690 15.47 -47.78 -14.85
C GLY A 690 15.51 -47.64 -16.38
N ASN A 691 14.33 -47.67 -17.01
CA ASN A 691 14.14 -47.53 -18.45
C ASN A 691 14.12 -46.07 -18.94
N ILE A 692 14.04 -45.08 -18.03
CA ILE A 692 14.04 -43.66 -18.40
C ILE A 692 15.47 -43.11 -18.34
N THR A 693 15.89 -42.45 -19.41
CA THR A 693 17.16 -41.68 -19.46
C THR A 693 16.83 -40.20 -19.62
N ILE A 694 17.36 -39.36 -18.75
CA ILE A 694 17.12 -37.91 -18.70
C ILE A 694 18.41 -37.20 -19.07
N ARG A 695 18.34 -36.18 -19.94
CA ARG A 695 19.45 -35.28 -20.29
C ARG A 695 19.02 -33.84 -20.05
N ASN A 696 19.88 -33.03 -19.45
CA ASN A 696 19.65 -31.60 -19.27
C ASN A 696 20.18 -30.83 -20.49
N LEU A 697 19.26 -30.16 -21.20
CA LEU A 697 19.52 -29.42 -22.43
C LEU A 697 20.00 -27.98 -22.15
N GLY A 698 19.76 -27.47 -20.94
CA GLY A 698 20.08 -26.09 -20.58
C GLY A 698 19.18 -25.54 -19.47
N GLU A 699 19.66 -24.48 -18.83
CA GLU A 699 18.98 -23.80 -17.72
C GLU A 699 18.94 -22.29 -17.98
N LYS A 700 17.82 -21.63 -17.63
CA LYS A 700 17.70 -20.18 -17.51
C LYS A 700 17.54 -19.83 -16.03
N THR A 701 18.44 -19.02 -15.50
CA THR A 701 18.38 -18.52 -14.12
C THR A 701 17.79 -17.11 -14.10
N TYR A 702 16.83 -16.91 -13.20
CA TYR A 702 16.19 -15.64 -12.87
C TYR A 702 16.37 -15.39 -11.36
N ALA A 703 16.20 -14.15 -10.90
CA ALA A 703 16.48 -13.77 -9.51
C ALA A 703 15.70 -14.58 -8.44
N GLU A 704 14.56 -15.16 -8.79
CA GLU A 704 13.70 -15.91 -7.86
C GLU A 704 13.44 -17.37 -8.24
N HIS A 705 13.85 -17.79 -9.45
CA HIS A 705 13.52 -19.11 -9.98
C HIS A 705 14.47 -19.54 -11.11
N ILE A 706 14.49 -20.83 -11.42
CA ILE A 706 15.31 -21.40 -12.48
C ILE A 706 14.43 -22.29 -13.37
N ILE A 707 14.47 -22.07 -14.68
CA ILE A 707 13.82 -22.93 -15.68
C ILE A 707 14.86 -23.91 -16.22
N ARG A 708 14.57 -25.22 -16.21
CA ARG A 708 15.42 -26.27 -16.78
C ARG A 708 14.68 -27.02 -17.88
N GLN A 709 15.34 -27.29 -19.00
CA GLN A 709 14.78 -28.11 -20.07
C GLN A 709 15.44 -29.48 -20.10
N PHE A 710 14.62 -30.53 -20.05
CA PHE A 710 15.07 -31.92 -20.09
C PHE A 710 14.56 -32.63 -21.33
N LYS A 711 15.41 -33.45 -21.95
CA LYS A 711 14.97 -34.51 -22.86
C LYS A 711 14.93 -35.82 -22.07
N ILE A 712 13.74 -36.41 -21.96
CA ILE A 712 13.58 -37.76 -21.43
C ILE A 712 13.41 -38.75 -22.59
N HIS A 713 14.05 -39.91 -22.45
CA HIS A 713 13.99 -41.03 -23.39
C HIS A 713 13.50 -42.27 -22.64
N ASN A 714 12.39 -42.87 -23.10
CA ASN A 714 11.83 -44.09 -22.53
C ASN A 714 12.23 -45.30 -23.39
N LYS A 715 13.22 -46.06 -22.91
CA LYS A 715 13.76 -47.25 -23.61
C LYS A 715 12.73 -48.35 -23.86
N ALA A 716 11.69 -48.45 -23.04
CA ALA A 716 10.67 -49.50 -23.17
C ALA A 716 9.59 -49.16 -24.21
N LYS A 717 9.44 -47.88 -24.57
CA LYS A 717 8.52 -47.42 -25.61
C LYS A 717 9.21 -46.96 -26.90
N GLY A 718 10.50 -46.63 -26.84
CA GLY A 718 11.21 -45.93 -27.92
C GLY A 718 10.88 -44.43 -28.03
N GLU A 719 10.14 -43.88 -27.07
CA GLU A 719 9.64 -42.51 -27.08
C GLU A 719 10.65 -41.50 -26.49
N ASP A 720 10.83 -40.37 -27.16
CA ASP A 720 11.47 -39.16 -26.63
C ASP A 720 10.42 -38.10 -26.28
N ARG A 721 10.57 -37.41 -25.14
CA ARG A 721 9.70 -36.29 -24.73
C ARG A 721 10.52 -35.15 -24.13
N LEU A 722 10.11 -33.90 -24.38
CA LEU A 722 10.65 -32.72 -23.71
C LEU A 722 9.87 -32.43 -22.42
N VAL A 723 10.58 -32.12 -21.34
CA VAL A 723 10.01 -31.79 -20.03
C VAL A 723 10.69 -30.56 -19.47
N THR A 724 9.92 -29.51 -19.18
CA THR A 724 10.41 -28.25 -18.62
C THR A 724 10.10 -28.17 -17.13
N MET A 725 11.12 -27.98 -16.30
CA MET A 725 10.96 -27.74 -14.87
C MET A 725 11.10 -26.27 -14.53
N TYR A 726 10.08 -25.71 -13.90
CA TYR A 726 10.03 -24.39 -13.30
C TYR A 726 10.30 -24.51 -11.80
N HIS A 727 11.49 -24.11 -11.36
CA HIS A 727 11.95 -24.25 -9.97
C HIS A 727 11.96 -22.90 -9.27
N TYR A 728 10.95 -22.60 -8.46
CA TYR A 728 10.88 -21.38 -7.65
C TYR A 728 11.76 -21.53 -6.40
N THR A 729 12.81 -20.71 -6.32
CA THR A 729 13.87 -20.80 -5.29
C THR A 729 13.69 -19.78 -4.16
N ALA A 730 12.96 -18.68 -4.39
CA ALA A 730 12.79 -17.60 -3.42
C ALA A 730 11.84 -17.90 -2.23
N TRP A 731 11.19 -19.07 -2.19
CA TRP A 731 10.30 -19.43 -1.08
C TRP A 731 11.09 -19.94 0.14
N ALA A 732 11.34 -19.05 1.10
CA ALA A 732 12.11 -19.32 2.31
C ALA A 732 11.56 -20.46 3.20
N ASP A 733 12.43 -21.01 4.06
CA ASP A 733 12.10 -21.96 5.14
C ASP A 733 10.99 -21.47 6.07
N HIS A 734 11.09 -20.19 6.44
CA HIS A 734 10.26 -19.53 7.43
C HIS A 734 9.51 -18.39 6.73
N GLY A 735 8.20 -18.33 6.95
CA GLY A 735 7.31 -17.38 6.28
C GLY A 735 6.74 -17.87 4.95
N VAL A 736 6.48 -16.92 4.06
CA VAL A 736 5.74 -17.08 2.79
C VAL A 736 6.50 -16.40 1.65
N ALA A 737 6.25 -16.83 0.40
CA ALA A 737 6.74 -16.10 -0.77
C ALA A 737 6.10 -14.69 -0.85
N ASP A 738 6.75 -13.74 -1.52
CA ASP A 738 6.08 -12.47 -1.85
C ASP A 738 4.92 -12.73 -2.83
N PRO A 739 3.74 -12.12 -2.64
CA PRO A 739 2.55 -12.40 -3.46
C PRO A 739 2.72 -12.04 -4.95
N LEU A 740 3.37 -10.92 -5.26
CA LEU A 740 3.57 -10.46 -6.64
C LEU A 740 4.60 -11.34 -7.34
N SER A 741 5.72 -11.59 -6.65
CA SER A 741 6.79 -12.51 -7.05
C SER A 741 6.26 -13.91 -7.42
N LEU A 742 5.41 -14.49 -6.58
CA LEU A 742 4.75 -15.78 -6.86
C LEU A 742 3.82 -15.71 -8.09
N VAL A 743 3.13 -14.59 -8.31
CA VAL A 743 2.26 -14.37 -9.47
C VAL A 743 3.04 -14.20 -10.78
N VAL A 744 4.21 -13.56 -10.76
CA VAL A 744 5.08 -13.44 -11.94
C VAL A 744 5.55 -14.84 -12.38
N PHE A 745 6.05 -15.65 -11.44
CA PHE A 745 6.43 -17.04 -11.69
C PHE A 745 5.23 -17.88 -12.20
N HIS A 746 4.08 -17.79 -11.52
CA HIS A 746 2.84 -18.48 -11.91
C HIS A 746 2.43 -18.16 -13.35
N ARG A 747 2.45 -16.89 -13.77
CA ARG A 747 2.10 -16.47 -15.13
C ARG A 747 3.03 -17.07 -16.20
N GLN A 748 4.32 -17.22 -15.90
CA GLN A 748 5.27 -17.84 -16.82
C GLN A 748 4.95 -19.33 -17.03
N VAL A 749 4.60 -20.04 -15.94
CA VAL A 749 4.09 -21.43 -16.01
C VAL A 749 2.73 -21.49 -16.70
N MET A 750 1.84 -20.51 -16.53
CA MET A 750 0.56 -20.46 -17.25
C MET A 750 0.74 -20.40 -18.76
N ARG A 751 1.67 -19.56 -19.26
CA ARG A 751 1.98 -19.47 -20.70
C ARG A 751 2.50 -20.82 -21.22
N ALA A 752 3.44 -21.44 -20.50
CA ALA A 752 4.01 -22.73 -20.88
C ALA A 752 2.98 -23.88 -20.85
N THR A 753 2.12 -23.93 -19.83
CA THR A 753 1.04 -24.93 -19.73
C THR A 753 -0.03 -24.73 -20.80
N ALA A 754 -0.31 -23.49 -21.24
CA ALA A 754 -1.22 -23.19 -22.34
C ALA A 754 -0.66 -23.54 -23.74
N GLN A 755 0.66 -23.68 -23.86
CA GLN A 755 1.37 -24.11 -25.09
C GLN A 755 1.76 -25.60 -25.07
N SER A 756 1.49 -26.30 -23.96
CA SER A 756 1.92 -27.68 -23.71
C SER A 756 0.89 -28.71 -24.18
N ASN A 757 1.38 -29.82 -24.73
CA ASN A 757 0.57 -31.01 -25.05
C ASN A 757 0.52 -32.05 -23.91
N GLY A 758 1.26 -31.85 -22.81
CA GLY A 758 1.27 -32.78 -21.68
C GLY A 758 -0.01 -32.74 -20.84
N LYS A 759 -0.37 -33.91 -20.30
CA LYS A 759 -1.71 -34.20 -19.74
C LYS A 759 -1.98 -33.56 -18.37
N TYR A 760 -0.95 -33.40 -17.55
CA TYR A 760 -1.05 -32.84 -16.20
C TYR A 760 0.10 -31.88 -15.90
N THR A 761 -0.17 -30.85 -15.08
CA THR A 761 0.89 -30.05 -14.46
C THR A 761 1.33 -30.71 -13.15
N LEU A 762 2.56 -31.20 -13.07
CA LEU A 762 3.11 -31.79 -11.85
C LEU A 762 3.63 -30.69 -10.93
N VAL A 763 3.19 -30.66 -9.68
CA VAL A 763 3.59 -29.66 -8.68
C VAL A 763 4.12 -30.36 -7.42
N HIS A 764 5.31 -29.99 -6.95
CA HIS A 764 5.90 -30.54 -5.74
C HIS A 764 6.61 -29.49 -4.89
N CYS A 765 6.75 -29.79 -3.60
CA CYS A 765 7.64 -29.10 -2.68
C CYS A 765 8.42 -30.18 -1.90
N SER A 766 8.57 -30.06 -0.58
CA SER A 766 9.09 -31.16 0.26
C SER A 766 8.05 -32.26 0.47
N ALA A 767 6.92 -31.94 1.13
CA ALA A 767 5.85 -32.90 1.44
C ALA A 767 4.79 -33.03 0.34
N GLY A 768 4.74 -32.08 -0.60
CA GLY A 768 3.71 -32.05 -1.65
C GLY A 768 2.33 -31.64 -1.17
N VAL A 769 2.22 -30.82 -0.13
CA VAL A 769 0.92 -30.40 0.47
C VAL A 769 0.81 -28.90 0.75
N GLY A 770 1.80 -28.29 1.43
CA GLY A 770 1.79 -26.87 1.79
C GLY A 770 1.93 -25.93 0.58
N ARG A 771 3.17 -25.55 0.24
CA ARG A 771 3.48 -24.70 -0.94
C ARG A 771 2.82 -25.21 -2.24
N THR A 772 2.80 -26.54 -2.44
CA THR A 772 2.10 -27.23 -3.53
C THR A 772 0.61 -26.91 -3.59
N GLY A 773 -0.10 -27.01 -2.47
CA GLY A 773 -1.52 -26.67 -2.42
C GLY A 773 -1.78 -25.19 -2.64
N THR A 774 -0.93 -24.30 -2.13
CA THR A 774 -1.05 -22.85 -2.37
C THR A 774 -0.88 -22.51 -3.85
N TYR A 775 0.07 -23.16 -4.53
CA TYR A 775 0.28 -22.94 -5.97
C TYR A 775 -0.85 -23.53 -6.84
N ILE A 776 -1.30 -24.76 -6.57
CA ILE A 776 -2.42 -25.38 -7.32
C ILE A 776 -3.70 -24.56 -7.12
N ALA A 777 -3.97 -24.10 -5.90
CA ALA A 777 -5.11 -23.22 -5.63
C ALA A 777 -5.01 -21.86 -6.34
N LEU A 778 -3.81 -21.25 -6.40
CA LEU A 778 -3.60 -20.01 -7.16
C LEU A 778 -3.95 -20.21 -8.64
N ASP A 779 -3.44 -21.27 -9.27
CA ASP A 779 -3.70 -21.55 -10.69
C ASP A 779 -5.17 -21.90 -10.98
N ALA A 780 -5.76 -22.81 -10.21
CA ALA A 780 -7.14 -23.24 -10.41
C ALA A 780 -8.15 -22.12 -10.17
N LEU A 781 -8.03 -21.38 -9.06
CA LEU A 781 -8.95 -20.28 -8.72
C LEU A 781 -8.74 -19.07 -9.64
N TYR A 782 -7.52 -18.83 -10.14
CA TYR A 782 -7.31 -17.80 -11.15
C TYR A 782 -7.98 -18.15 -12.48
N ARG A 783 -7.79 -19.38 -12.98
CA ARG A 783 -8.45 -19.88 -14.20
C ARG A 783 -9.98 -19.97 -14.07
N GLU A 784 -10.50 -20.17 -12.86
CA GLU A 784 -11.93 -20.08 -12.55
C GLU A 784 -12.42 -18.63 -12.61
N GLY A 785 -11.82 -17.73 -11.81
CA GLY A 785 -12.26 -16.34 -11.68
C GLY A 785 -12.13 -15.53 -12.97
N GLN A 786 -11.16 -15.86 -13.83
CA GLN A 786 -11.07 -15.32 -15.20
C GLN A 786 -12.30 -15.65 -16.06
N LYS A 787 -13.01 -16.76 -15.79
CA LYS A 787 -14.14 -17.25 -16.59
C LYS A 787 -15.50 -16.98 -15.95
N SER A 788 -15.58 -16.96 -14.61
CA SER A 788 -16.83 -16.80 -13.86
C SER A 788 -16.99 -15.43 -13.19
N GLY A 789 -15.92 -14.62 -13.12
CA GLY A 789 -15.86 -13.39 -12.32
C GLY A 789 -15.92 -13.62 -10.80
N LYS A 790 -15.86 -14.86 -10.33
CA LYS A 790 -16.03 -15.26 -8.92
C LYS A 790 -15.05 -16.38 -8.55
N ILE A 791 -14.70 -16.49 -7.26
CA ILE A 791 -13.83 -17.55 -6.73
C ILE A 791 -14.38 -18.07 -5.39
N ASN A 792 -14.04 -19.30 -5.01
CA ASN A 792 -14.37 -19.83 -3.68
C ASN A 792 -13.19 -20.59 -3.07
N VAL A 793 -12.35 -19.86 -2.33
CA VAL A 793 -11.11 -20.36 -1.72
C VAL A 793 -11.35 -21.54 -0.76
N PRO A 794 -12.22 -21.44 0.27
CA PRO A 794 -12.41 -22.55 1.20
C PRO A 794 -13.02 -23.78 0.52
N MET A 795 -13.91 -23.61 -0.45
CA MET A 795 -14.49 -24.72 -1.22
C MET A 795 -13.43 -25.43 -2.08
N TYR A 796 -12.56 -24.70 -2.79
CA TYR A 796 -11.52 -25.35 -3.60
C TYR A 796 -10.44 -26.03 -2.74
N VAL A 797 -10.10 -25.47 -1.57
CA VAL A 797 -9.21 -26.16 -0.62
C VAL A 797 -9.88 -27.39 -0.01
N ARG A 798 -11.20 -27.38 0.21
CA ARG A 798 -11.98 -28.60 0.53
C ARG A 798 -11.88 -29.64 -0.60
N THR A 799 -11.96 -29.25 -1.88
CA THR A 799 -11.76 -30.16 -3.02
C THR A 799 -10.35 -30.78 -3.00
N MET A 800 -9.29 -29.97 -3.00
CA MET A 800 -7.90 -30.49 -2.95
C MET A 800 -7.65 -31.41 -1.74
N ARG A 801 -8.31 -31.16 -0.59
CA ARG A 801 -8.17 -31.99 0.62
C ARG A 801 -8.94 -33.31 0.58
N LYS A 802 -9.86 -33.52 -0.38
CA LYS A 802 -10.37 -34.86 -0.73
C LYS A 802 -9.29 -35.66 -1.46
N ASP A 803 -8.64 -35.03 -2.44
CA ASP A 803 -7.65 -35.69 -3.30
C ASP A 803 -6.33 -35.98 -2.58
N ARG A 804 -5.86 -35.09 -1.70
CA ARG A 804 -4.62 -35.27 -0.94
C ARG A 804 -4.70 -34.58 0.43
N MET A 805 -4.26 -35.27 1.49
CA MET A 805 -4.35 -34.73 2.85
C MET A 805 -3.60 -33.41 3.03
N ASN A 806 -4.13 -32.53 3.91
CA ASN A 806 -3.46 -31.33 4.41
C ASN A 806 -2.96 -30.33 3.32
N MET A 807 -3.58 -30.33 2.14
CA MET A 807 -3.32 -29.33 1.09
C MET A 807 -3.55 -27.90 1.64
N ILE A 808 -2.54 -27.04 1.47
CA ILE A 808 -2.30 -25.81 2.26
C ILE A 808 -2.18 -26.13 3.75
N GLN A 809 -0.95 -25.99 4.29
CA GLN A 809 -0.57 -26.56 5.58
C GLN A 809 -0.54 -25.54 6.74
N GLY A 810 -0.60 -24.23 6.45
CA GLY A 810 -0.64 -23.16 7.45
C GLY A 810 -1.58 -22.02 7.08
N ASP A 811 -2.03 -21.27 8.08
CA ASP A 811 -2.89 -20.09 7.95
C ASP A 811 -2.22 -18.95 7.17
N GLU A 812 -0.93 -18.70 7.37
CA GLU A 812 -0.19 -17.72 6.55
C GLU A 812 -0.01 -18.18 5.09
N GLN A 813 0.06 -19.49 4.81
CA GLN A 813 0.02 -20.02 3.43
C GLN A 813 -1.38 -19.88 2.78
N TYR A 814 -2.43 -19.89 3.60
CA TYR A 814 -3.81 -19.64 3.19
C TYR A 814 -4.05 -18.13 2.93
N LYS A 815 -3.48 -17.26 3.76
CA LYS A 815 -3.45 -15.80 3.54
C LYS A 815 -2.65 -15.41 2.30
N LEU A 816 -1.50 -16.05 2.06
CA LEU A 816 -0.72 -15.86 0.82
C LEU A 816 -1.56 -16.12 -0.44
N LEU A 817 -2.36 -17.19 -0.45
CA LEU A 817 -3.23 -17.51 -1.59
C LEU A 817 -4.18 -16.36 -1.94
N TYR A 818 -4.84 -15.77 -0.94
CA TYR A 818 -5.71 -14.61 -1.14
C TYR A 818 -4.94 -13.39 -1.68
N LEU A 819 -3.76 -13.09 -1.12
CA LEU A 819 -2.91 -11.99 -1.58
C LEU A 819 -2.43 -12.22 -3.03
N ALA A 820 -1.98 -13.42 -3.37
CA ALA A 820 -1.54 -13.78 -4.71
C ALA A 820 -2.71 -13.75 -5.72
N LEU A 821 -3.91 -14.18 -5.34
CA LEU A 821 -5.10 -14.03 -6.20
C LEU A 821 -5.44 -12.55 -6.43
N MET A 822 -5.33 -11.70 -5.40
CA MET A 822 -5.52 -10.25 -5.55
C MET A 822 -4.52 -9.64 -6.54
N GLU A 823 -3.23 -9.98 -6.42
CA GLU A 823 -2.19 -9.55 -7.36
C GLU A 823 -2.43 -10.08 -8.79
N ALA A 824 -2.82 -11.35 -8.92
CA ALA A 824 -3.06 -12.00 -10.20
C ALA A 824 -4.23 -11.36 -10.98
N PHE A 825 -5.29 -10.96 -10.29
CA PHE A 825 -6.47 -10.32 -10.89
C PHE A 825 -6.33 -8.81 -11.08
N ASN A 826 -5.74 -8.08 -10.12
CA ASN A 826 -5.72 -6.61 -10.17
C ASN A 826 -4.63 -6.03 -11.07
N GLY A 827 -3.47 -6.68 -11.18
CA GLY A 827 -2.32 -6.17 -11.95
C GLY A 827 -1.98 -7.08 -13.13
N PRO A 828 -2.70 -7.05 -14.26
CA PRO A 828 -2.43 -7.91 -15.42
C PRO A 828 -1.00 -7.72 -15.96
N SER A 829 -0.42 -8.78 -16.53
CA SER A 829 0.89 -8.69 -17.20
C SER A 829 0.73 -7.91 -18.50
N ARG A 830 1.58 -6.89 -18.70
CA ARG A 830 1.62 -6.04 -19.90
C ARG A 830 2.74 -6.45 -20.85
N CYS A 831 3.19 -7.69 -20.73
CA CYS A 831 4.35 -8.23 -21.44
C CYS A 831 4.13 -8.28 -22.96
N LEU A 832 5.09 -7.76 -23.72
CA LEU A 832 5.11 -7.74 -25.17
C LEU A 832 6.43 -8.30 -25.70
N ALA A 833 6.39 -9.09 -26.77
CA ALA A 833 7.58 -9.41 -27.57
C ALA A 833 8.22 -8.12 -28.11
N THR A 834 9.55 -8.10 -28.25
CA THR A 834 10.33 -6.91 -28.60
C THR A 834 9.85 -6.20 -29.88
N GLU A 835 9.45 -6.95 -30.89
CA GLU A 835 8.99 -6.44 -32.19
C GLU A 835 7.61 -5.80 -32.05
N LYS A 836 6.75 -6.35 -31.19
CA LYS A 836 5.41 -5.82 -30.90
C LYS A 836 5.47 -4.57 -30.02
N PHE A 837 6.40 -4.52 -29.07
CA PHE A 837 6.70 -3.31 -28.29
C PHE A 837 7.18 -2.19 -29.22
N LEU A 838 8.22 -2.46 -30.03
CA LEU A 838 8.81 -1.48 -30.93
C LEU A 838 7.80 -0.99 -31.96
N ARG A 839 7.05 -1.91 -32.60
CA ARG A 839 6.03 -1.53 -33.59
C ARG A 839 4.95 -0.64 -32.99
N LYS A 840 4.44 -0.94 -31.77
CA LYS A 840 3.49 -0.07 -31.08
C LYS A 840 4.07 1.33 -30.87
N TYR A 841 5.29 1.43 -30.34
CA TYR A 841 5.98 2.70 -30.11
C TYR A 841 6.21 3.49 -31.42
N GLN A 842 6.51 2.82 -32.53
CA GLN A 842 6.70 3.43 -33.85
C GLN A 842 5.38 3.86 -34.51
N GLU A 843 4.37 3.00 -34.51
CA GLU A 843 3.01 3.29 -35.02
C GLU A 843 2.45 4.56 -34.35
N GLU A 844 2.62 4.69 -33.04
CA GLU A 844 2.19 5.86 -32.27
C GLU A 844 3.00 7.13 -32.60
N ASN A 845 4.33 7.02 -32.79
CA ASN A 845 5.19 8.16 -33.13
C ASN A 845 5.13 8.60 -34.61
N CYS A 846 4.79 7.72 -35.56
CA CYS A 846 4.68 8.10 -36.97
C CYS A 846 3.63 9.20 -37.21
N TYR A 847 2.56 9.24 -36.40
CA TYR A 847 1.53 10.28 -36.48
C TYR A 847 1.98 11.68 -36.06
N THR A 848 3.19 11.87 -35.51
CA THR A 848 3.73 13.21 -35.20
C THR A 848 4.66 13.77 -36.28
N ASN A 849 5.21 12.91 -37.17
CA ASN A 849 6.14 13.32 -38.24
C ASN A 849 5.52 13.33 -39.64
N CYS A 850 4.34 12.74 -39.84
CA CYS A 850 3.53 12.97 -41.04
C CYS A 850 2.81 14.32 -40.92
N GLY A 851 3.08 15.25 -41.84
CA GLY A 851 2.68 16.66 -41.69
C GLY A 851 1.16 16.92 -41.62
N ASN A 852 0.81 17.97 -40.87
CA ASN A 852 -0.53 18.57 -40.79
C ASN A 852 -1.67 17.69 -40.21
N VAL A 853 -1.40 16.93 -39.14
CA VAL A 853 -2.43 16.47 -38.20
C VAL A 853 -2.08 16.93 -36.77
N ARG A 854 -3.08 17.16 -35.93
CA ARG A 854 -2.87 17.51 -34.51
C ARG A 854 -2.20 16.34 -33.76
N PRO A 855 -1.33 16.60 -32.76
CA PRO A 855 -0.81 15.52 -31.91
C PRO A 855 -1.96 14.80 -31.21
N ASN A 856 -2.11 13.50 -31.45
CA ASN A 856 -3.22 12.72 -30.90
C ASN A 856 -3.09 12.57 -29.38
N THR A 857 -4.05 13.11 -28.64
CA THR A 857 -4.13 13.03 -27.16
C THR A 857 -4.19 11.60 -26.61
N THR A 858 -4.46 10.62 -27.48
CA THR A 858 -4.69 9.21 -27.13
C THR A 858 -3.48 8.47 -26.56
N GLN A 859 -2.24 8.76 -27.01
CA GLN A 859 -1.07 8.02 -26.53
C GLN A 859 -0.69 8.42 -25.09
N LYS A 860 -0.61 9.73 -24.82
CA LYS A 860 -0.41 10.23 -23.45
C LYS A 860 -1.51 9.74 -22.52
N PHE A 861 -2.76 9.65 -23.00
CA PHE A 861 -3.87 9.06 -22.24
C PHE A 861 -3.67 7.57 -21.94
N ALA A 862 -3.16 6.77 -22.88
CA ALA A 862 -2.92 5.34 -22.68
C ALA A 862 -1.78 5.06 -21.68
N ILE A 863 -0.61 5.70 -21.83
CA ILE A 863 0.52 5.53 -20.91
C ILE A 863 0.20 6.17 -19.55
N SER A 864 -0.54 7.29 -19.50
CA SER A 864 -1.02 7.86 -18.24
C SER A 864 -2.00 6.94 -17.53
N THR A 865 -2.91 6.25 -18.23
CA THR A 865 -3.86 5.31 -17.61
C THR A 865 -3.11 4.12 -16.99
N GLU A 866 -2.12 3.58 -17.71
CA GLU A 866 -1.23 2.53 -17.20
C GLU A 866 -0.39 2.99 -15.99
N PHE A 867 0.03 4.26 -15.98
CA PHE A 867 0.74 4.87 -14.85
C PHE A 867 -0.16 5.11 -13.63
N GLU A 868 -1.40 5.60 -13.81
CA GLU A 868 -2.39 5.71 -12.72
C GLU A 868 -2.72 4.34 -12.12
N GLU A 869 -2.82 3.29 -12.96
CA GLU A 869 -2.93 1.90 -12.49
C GLU A 869 -1.69 1.44 -11.70
N LEU A 870 -0.48 1.80 -12.13
CA LEU A 870 0.76 1.49 -11.40
C LEU A 870 0.72 2.11 -9.99
N LEU A 871 0.33 3.38 -9.87
CA LEU A 871 0.17 4.06 -8.59
C LEU A 871 -0.94 3.44 -7.73
N ALA A 872 -2.10 3.11 -8.32
CA ALA A 872 -3.23 2.49 -7.61
C ALA A 872 -2.94 1.05 -7.10
N LEU A 873 -1.93 0.39 -7.69
CA LEU A 873 -1.45 -0.94 -7.31
C LEU A 873 -0.15 -0.91 -6.48
N ARG A 874 0.33 0.28 -6.08
CA ARG A 874 1.49 0.46 -5.19
C ARG A 874 1.19 -0.12 -3.81
N LYS A 875 2.15 -0.86 -3.24
CA LYS A 875 2.03 -1.45 -1.90
C LYS A 875 2.05 -0.33 -0.86
N VAL A 876 1.01 -0.27 -0.02
CA VAL A 876 0.93 0.70 1.08
C VAL A 876 1.59 0.10 2.32
N TYR A 877 2.56 0.82 2.87
CA TYR A 877 3.27 0.51 4.11
C TYR A 877 2.74 1.35 5.27
N SER A 878 2.96 0.89 6.50
CA SER A 878 2.62 1.61 7.74
C SER A 878 3.83 2.36 8.30
N ASN A 879 3.64 3.26 9.26
CA ASN A 879 4.75 3.99 9.88
C ASN A 879 5.78 3.06 10.56
N LYS A 880 5.37 1.86 10.98
CA LYS A 880 6.27 0.85 11.58
C LYS A 880 7.23 0.22 10.56
N ASP A 881 6.86 0.24 9.28
CA ASP A 881 7.69 -0.29 8.20
C ASP A 881 8.81 0.71 7.77
N TYR A 882 8.97 1.82 8.51
CA TYR A 882 9.95 2.89 8.28
C TYR A 882 10.67 3.34 9.56
N GLU A 883 10.68 2.53 10.63
CA GLU A 883 11.09 2.94 11.98
C GLU A 883 12.54 3.47 12.04
N LEU A 884 13.52 2.81 11.41
CA LEU A 884 14.88 3.35 11.33
C LEU A 884 14.97 4.63 10.50
N GLY A 885 14.18 4.75 9.42
CA GLY A 885 14.13 5.95 8.58
C GLY A 885 13.58 7.18 9.31
N GLN A 886 12.54 6.98 10.11
CA GLN A 886 11.89 8.04 10.91
C GLN A 886 12.71 8.43 12.15
N THR A 887 13.47 7.51 12.74
CA THR A 887 14.39 7.84 13.84
C THR A 887 15.66 8.56 13.39
N HIS A 888 16.03 8.47 12.12
CA HIS A 888 17.26 9.06 11.55
C HIS A 888 16.98 10.16 10.50
N LEU A 889 15.97 11.02 10.70
CA LEU A 889 15.60 12.07 9.74
C LEU A 889 16.75 13.01 9.33
N SER A 890 17.71 13.29 10.22
CA SER A 890 18.90 14.09 9.92
C SER A 890 19.98 13.37 9.09
N ALA A 891 19.83 12.06 8.88
CA ALA A 891 20.64 11.27 7.97
C ALA A 891 20.02 11.15 6.57
N ASN A 892 18.81 11.68 6.35
CA ASN A 892 18.09 11.60 5.08
C ASN A 892 18.27 12.87 4.25
N TYR A 893 18.74 12.74 3.01
CA TYR A 893 18.88 13.84 2.05
C TYR A 893 17.51 14.42 1.66
N THR A 894 16.49 13.56 1.56
CA THR A 894 15.08 13.95 1.40
C THR A 894 14.26 13.28 2.49
N GLN A 895 13.78 14.08 3.45
CA GLN A 895 13.13 13.58 4.68
C GLN A 895 11.88 12.72 4.44
N ASN A 896 11.22 12.89 3.29
CA ASN A 896 10.00 12.16 2.93
C ASN A 896 10.26 10.88 2.09
N VAL A 897 11.52 10.57 1.74
CA VAL A 897 11.89 9.39 0.93
C VAL A 897 12.71 8.45 1.81
N LEU A 898 12.03 7.49 2.44
CA LEU A 898 12.59 6.63 3.49
C LEU A 898 12.76 5.18 3.01
N PRO A 899 13.78 4.44 3.48
CA PRO A 899 13.93 3.03 3.18
C PRO A 899 12.88 2.22 3.96
N VAL A 900 12.22 1.27 3.29
CA VAL A 900 11.36 0.29 3.95
C VAL A 900 12.23 -0.66 4.78
N GLU A 901 11.91 -0.82 6.07
CA GLU A 901 12.67 -1.58 7.07
C GLU A 901 13.00 -3.00 6.61
N GLN A 902 12.07 -3.67 5.91
CA GLN A 902 12.25 -5.03 5.37
C GLN A 902 13.43 -5.16 4.37
N TYR A 903 13.85 -4.07 3.72
CA TYR A 903 14.85 -4.09 2.63
C TYR A 903 16.06 -3.19 2.89
N ILE A 904 16.19 -2.61 4.07
CA ILE A 904 17.25 -1.64 4.37
C ILE A 904 18.64 -2.31 4.41
N CYS A 905 19.64 -1.58 3.92
CA CYS A 905 21.04 -1.99 4.04
C CYS A 905 21.59 -1.61 5.43
N HIS A 906 21.31 -2.43 6.45
CA HIS A 906 21.87 -2.25 7.79
C HIS A 906 23.41 -2.30 7.75
N LEU A 907 24.07 -1.28 8.30
CA LEU A 907 25.53 -1.20 8.37
C LEU A 907 26.10 -1.94 9.59
N SER A 908 27.31 -2.47 9.46
CA SER A 908 28.09 -3.09 10.55
C SER A 908 28.24 -2.14 11.74
N TYR A 909 28.08 -2.61 12.99
CA TYR A 909 28.16 -1.71 14.15
C TYR A 909 29.57 -1.13 14.34
N VAL A 910 29.65 0.22 14.39
CA VAL A 910 30.89 0.96 14.69
C VAL A 910 30.59 1.97 15.80
N LYS A 911 31.39 1.95 16.88
CA LYS A 911 31.18 2.80 18.06
C LYS A 911 31.19 4.29 17.69
N GLY A 912 30.09 4.99 17.96
CA GLY A 912 29.93 6.42 17.66
C GLY A 912 29.42 6.73 16.24
N ARG A 913 29.15 5.71 15.42
CA ARG A 913 28.43 5.82 14.14
C ARG A 913 27.06 5.15 14.25
N ASN A 914 26.16 5.47 13.32
CA ASN A 914 24.87 4.80 13.19
C ASN A 914 25.03 3.43 12.49
N THR A 915 23.99 2.60 12.54
CA THR A 915 23.85 1.39 11.70
C THR A 915 22.95 1.63 10.48
N TYR A 916 22.65 2.90 10.19
CA TYR A 916 21.64 3.35 9.23
C TYR A 916 22.27 4.11 8.06
N TYR A 917 21.99 3.66 6.84
CA TYR A 917 22.09 4.49 5.65
C TYR A 917 20.77 4.39 4.89
N ASN A 918 20.33 5.48 4.26
CA ASN A 918 19.15 5.44 3.40
C ASN A 918 19.49 4.75 2.08
N ALA A 919 19.53 3.42 2.13
CA ALA A 919 19.75 2.53 1.01
C ALA A 919 18.94 1.24 1.18
N VAL A 920 18.42 0.71 0.08
CA VAL A 920 17.64 -0.54 0.04
C VAL A 920 18.24 -1.55 -0.94
N LEU A 921 18.17 -2.82 -0.55
CA LEU A 921 18.65 -3.96 -1.30
C LEU A 921 17.64 -4.39 -2.37
N LEU A 922 18.11 -4.56 -3.60
CA LEU A 922 17.32 -4.85 -4.79
C LEU A 922 17.84 -6.11 -5.51
N GLN A 923 16.97 -6.72 -6.29
CA GLN A 923 17.32 -7.76 -7.27
C GLN A 923 17.29 -7.20 -8.69
N SER A 924 18.02 -7.84 -9.60
CA SER A 924 17.82 -7.66 -11.04
C SER A 924 16.81 -8.68 -11.56
N PHE A 925 16.72 -8.85 -12.88
CA PHE A 925 15.86 -9.87 -13.48
C PHE A 925 16.50 -11.26 -13.32
N LEU A 926 17.84 -11.31 -13.33
CA LEU A 926 18.65 -12.53 -13.34
C LEU A 926 19.30 -12.87 -11.99
N GLU A 927 19.69 -11.87 -11.20
CA GLU A 927 20.39 -12.05 -9.91
C GLU A 927 19.54 -11.53 -8.73
N LYS A 928 19.50 -12.29 -7.63
CA LYS A 928 18.87 -11.86 -6.37
C LYS A 928 19.82 -10.98 -5.54
N ASP A 929 19.26 -9.98 -4.85
CA ASP A 929 19.95 -9.19 -3.82
C ASP A 929 21.32 -8.63 -4.25
N CYS A 930 21.44 -8.27 -5.53
CA CYS A 930 22.68 -7.95 -6.24
C CYS A 930 22.87 -6.44 -6.49
N MET A 931 21.82 -5.65 -6.31
CA MET A 931 21.82 -4.20 -6.54
C MET A 931 21.39 -3.46 -5.28
N ILE A 932 21.78 -2.20 -5.16
CA ILE A 932 21.44 -1.33 -4.02
C ILE A 932 21.04 0.04 -4.57
N SER A 933 19.91 0.58 -4.10
CA SER A 933 19.51 1.96 -4.36
C SER A 933 19.75 2.79 -3.11
N GLY A 934 20.49 3.89 -3.19
CA GLY A 934 20.78 4.74 -2.04
C GLY A 934 20.78 6.23 -2.36
N GLN A 935 20.66 7.06 -1.33
CA GLN A 935 20.83 8.51 -1.46
C GLN A 935 22.31 8.91 -1.65
N TYR A 936 22.58 10.09 -2.22
CA TYR A 936 23.91 10.71 -2.15
C TYR A 936 24.35 10.88 -0.69
N PRO A 937 25.64 10.71 -0.38
CA PRO A 937 26.15 10.91 0.97
C PRO A 937 26.04 12.39 1.37
N LEU A 938 25.36 12.64 2.49
CA LEU A 938 25.46 13.91 3.21
C LEU A 938 26.88 14.05 3.80
N PRO A 939 27.43 15.28 3.97
CA PRO A 939 28.84 15.48 4.34
C PRO A 939 29.31 14.66 5.55
N ASP A 940 28.58 14.68 6.66
CA ASP A 940 28.94 13.98 7.90
C ASP A 940 28.86 12.45 7.76
N TYR A 941 28.01 11.98 6.85
CA TYR A 941 27.70 10.56 6.59
C TYR A 941 28.57 9.96 5.47
N THR A 942 29.63 10.65 5.08
CA THR A 942 30.54 10.22 4.01
C THR A 942 31.28 8.92 4.37
N GLU A 943 31.64 8.70 5.64
CA GLU A 943 32.20 7.42 6.11
C GLU A 943 31.17 6.28 6.02
N ASP A 944 29.90 6.60 6.20
CA ASP A 944 28.80 5.63 6.27
C ASP A 944 28.42 5.12 4.87
N LEU A 945 28.67 5.91 3.81
CA LEU A 945 28.72 5.40 2.43
C LEU A 945 29.88 4.43 2.21
N LEU A 946 31.08 4.71 2.73
CA LEU A 946 32.24 3.82 2.56
C LEU A 946 32.04 2.48 3.31
N ARG A 947 31.34 2.53 4.46
CA ARG A 947 30.80 1.35 5.15
C ARG A 947 29.77 0.62 4.30
N LEU A 948 28.75 1.29 3.76
CA LEU A 948 27.76 0.69 2.85
C LEU A 948 28.43 -0.03 1.66
N ILE A 949 29.39 0.63 1.03
CA ILE A 949 30.16 0.08 -0.09
C ILE A 949 30.86 -1.22 0.34
N ARG A 950 31.54 -1.22 1.48
CA ARG A 950 32.35 -2.36 1.92
C ARG A 950 31.53 -3.50 2.50
N ASP A 951 30.57 -3.21 3.39
CA ASP A 951 29.73 -4.19 4.08
C ASP A 951 28.87 -5.01 3.10
N PHE A 952 28.46 -4.40 1.98
CA PHE A 952 27.65 -5.05 0.94
C PHE A 952 28.45 -5.42 -0.31
N ASP A 953 29.78 -5.31 -0.29
CA ASP A 953 30.68 -5.60 -1.43
C ASP A 953 30.27 -4.91 -2.75
N ALA A 954 29.91 -3.63 -2.69
CA ALA A 954 29.48 -2.85 -3.84
C ALA A 954 30.69 -2.39 -4.68
N ARG A 955 31.12 -3.25 -5.62
CA ARG A 955 32.28 -2.99 -6.49
C ARG A 955 32.01 -1.99 -7.61
N ILE A 956 30.75 -1.77 -7.95
CA ILE A 956 30.31 -0.82 -8.99
C ILE A 956 29.43 0.23 -8.31
N VAL A 957 29.85 1.49 -8.32
CA VAL A 957 29.14 2.60 -7.65
C VAL A 957 28.78 3.67 -8.68
N VAL A 958 27.50 3.99 -8.82
CA VAL A 958 26.97 4.84 -9.89
C VAL A 958 26.35 6.09 -9.31
N PHE A 959 26.88 7.26 -9.64
CA PHE A 959 26.29 8.56 -9.33
C PHE A 959 25.54 9.07 -10.55
N LEU A 960 24.22 9.27 -10.43
CA LEU A 960 23.36 9.78 -11.50
C LEU A 960 23.43 11.32 -11.63
N CYS A 961 24.63 11.87 -11.41
CA CYS A 961 25.03 13.27 -11.56
C CYS A 961 26.58 13.35 -11.70
N PRO A 962 27.17 14.55 -11.91
CA PRO A 962 28.61 14.75 -11.79
C PRO A 962 29.03 14.70 -10.30
N VAL A 963 29.98 13.85 -9.93
CA VAL A 963 30.38 13.65 -8.51
C VAL A 963 30.89 14.94 -7.88
N LYS A 964 31.61 15.76 -8.66
CA LYS A 964 32.12 17.08 -8.25
C LYS A 964 31.04 18.10 -7.85
N ASP A 965 29.78 17.90 -8.29
CA ASP A 965 28.67 18.80 -7.96
C ASP A 965 28.10 18.49 -6.56
N LEU A 966 28.55 17.40 -5.91
CA LEU A 966 28.19 17.00 -4.54
C LEU A 966 29.18 17.56 -3.52
N ALA A 967 28.68 18.27 -2.48
CA ALA A 967 29.51 18.91 -1.47
C ALA A 967 30.49 17.96 -0.75
N CYS A 968 30.02 16.76 -0.43
CA CYS A 968 30.76 15.66 0.20
C CYS A 968 31.93 15.12 -0.64
N SER A 969 31.93 15.29 -1.97
CA SER A 969 32.96 14.72 -2.86
C SER A 969 34.36 15.19 -2.49
N SER A 970 34.48 16.45 -2.09
CA SER A 970 35.72 17.08 -1.60
C SER A 970 36.37 16.33 -0.42
N THR A 971 35.57 15.64 0.40
CA THR A 971 36.00 14.90 1.60
C THR A 971 36.63 13.55 1.26
N TRP A 972 36.02 12.76 0.35
CA TRP A 972 36.40 11.35 0.14
C TRP A 972 36.91 11.00 -1.25
N PHE A 973 36.57 11.78 -2.28
CA PHE A 973 36.87 11.43 -3.67
C PHE A 973 38.27 11.95 -4.05
N PRO A 974 39.25 11.08 -4.37
CA PRO A 974 40.61 11.50 -4.68
C PRO A 974 40.74 11.98 -6.14
N THR A 975 41.53 13.04 -6.36
CA THR A 975 42.08 13.34 -7.68
C THR A 975 43.30 12.44 -7.96
N LYS A 976 43.84 12.48 -9.20
CA LYS A 976 44.92 11.59 -9.66
C LYS A 976 46.20 11.60 -8.82
N THR A 977 46.45 12.67 -8.06
CA THR A 977 47.62 12.85 -7.19
C THR A 977 47.28 12.87 -5.70
N GLN A 978 46.01 12.69 -5.32
CA GLN A 978 45.55 12.76 -3.93
C GLN A 978 45.26 11.37 -3.35
N VAL A 979 45.53 11.25 -2.06
CA VAL A 979 44.99 10.18 -1.20
C VAL A 979 44.02 10.85 -0.23
N LYS A 980 42.85 10.26 -0.03
CA LYS A 980 41.84 10.75 0.91
C LYS A 980 41.76 9.81 2.12
N PHE A 981 41.53 10.37 3.30
CA PHE A 981 41.38 9.65 4.55
C PHE A 981 40.03 10.03 5.18
N VAL A 982 39.19 9.03 5.43
CA VAL A 982 37.83 9.22 5.96
C VAL A 982 37.62 8.18 7.06
N GLY A 983 37.75 8.62 8.31
CA GLY A 983 37.71 7.74 9.48
C GLY A 983 38.74 6.61 9.39
N ASN A 984 38.29 5.36 9.28
CA ASN A 984 39.17 4.20 9.12
C ASN A 984 39.51 3.81 7.66
N PHE A 985 39.02 4.56 6.67
CA PHE A 985 39.25 4.30 5.25
C PHE A 985 40.35 5.18 4.64
N THR A 986 41.14 4.58 3.75
CA THR A 986 42.08 5.28 2.85
C THR A 986 41.64 5.04 1.41
N ILE A 987 41.37 6.12 0.67
CA ILE A 987 40.88 6.07 -0.72
C ILE A 987 41.98 6.57 -1.66
N LYS A 988 42.34 5.74 -2.64
CA LYS A 988 43.41 5.99 -3.62
C LYS A 988 42.86 5.94 -5.04
N HIS A 989 43.21 6.91 -5.87
CA HIS A 989 42.92 6.88 -7.31
C HIS A 989 43.80 5.84 -8.03
N VAL A 990 43.22 5.07 -8.95
CA VAL A 990 43.97 4.14 -9.82
C VAL A 990 43.98 4.62 -11.26
N SER A 991 42.82 4.69 -11.92
CA SER A 991 42.71 4.99 -13.36
C SER A 991 41.39 5.66 -13.68
N GLU A 992 41.38 6.52 -14.69
CA GLU A 992 40.18 7.24 -15.16
C GLU A 992 39.95 6.95 -16.64
N ALA A 993 38.68 6.73 -17.02
CA ALA A 993 38.25 6.50 -18.40
C ALA A 993 36.96 7.28 -18.68
N LYS A 994 36.65 7.53 -19.96
CA LYS A 994 35.48 8.32 -20.38
C LYS A 994 34.82 7.67 -21.59
N GLY A 995 33.55 7.27 -21.44
CA GLY A 995 32.66 6.91 -22.53
C GLY A 995 31.88 8.13 -23.04
N SER A 996 30.90 7.90 -23.93
CA SER A 996 30.12 8.97 -24.58
C SER A 996 29.49 9.95 -23.60
N ASN A 997 28.71 9.41 -22.64
CA ASN A 997 27.93 10.16 -21.66
C ASN A 997 28.29 9.82 -20.20
N VAL A 998 29.30 8.98 -19.99
CA VAL A 998 29.66 8.37 -18.70
C VAL A 998 31.15 8.56 -18.46
N LYS A 999 31.54 8.87 -17.22
CA LYS A 999 32.94 8.94 -16.81
C LYS A 999 33.18 7.93 -15.69
N MET A 1000 34.27 7.18 -15.80
CA MET A 1000 34.63 6.09 -14.88
C MET A 1000 35.93 6.42 -14.16
N THR A 1001 35.96 6.16 -12.85
CA THR A 1001 37.14 6.33 -12.00
C THR A 1001 37.31 5.06 -11.15
N LYS A 1002 38.38 4.31 -11.38
CA LYS A 1002 38.72 3.13 -10.57
C LYS A 1002 39.52 3.57 -9.36
N LEU A 1003 39.07 3.14 -8.18
CA LEU A 1003 39.63 3.49 -6.88
C LEU A 1003 40.02 2.22 -6.10
N ILE A 1004 40.94 2.37 -5.15
CA ILE A 1004 41.20 1.39 -4.10
C ILE A 1004 40.71 1.98 -2.76
N LEU A 1005 39.89 1.21 -2.06
CA LEU A 1005 39.39 1.46 -0.72
C LEU A 1005 40.09 0.50 0.26
N GLN A 1006 41.09 1.01 0.96
CA GLN A 1006 41.79 0.28 2.02
C GLN A 1006 41.13 0.58 3.38
N ALA A 1007 41.00 -0.42 4.24
CA ALA A 1007 40.62 -0.25 5.65
C ALA A 1007 41.79 -0.69 6.53
N LYS A 1008 42.01 -0.05 7.68
CA LYS A 1008 43.20 -0.29 8.54
C LYS A 1008 43.46 -1.77 8.91
N GLU A 1009 42.41 -2.59 8.94
CA GLU A 1009 42.43 -3.96 9.45
C GLU A 1009 42.08 -5.02 8.37
N ASN A 1010 41.93 -4.63 7.10
CA ASN A 1010 41.45 -5.55 6.05
C ASN A 1010 41.94 -5.20 4.63
N ASN A 1011 42.01 -6.22 3.78
CA ASN A 1011 42.52 -6.18 2.39
C ASN A 1011 41.94 -5.06 1.51
N ASP A 1012 42.71 -4.67 0.49
CA ASP A 1012 42.34 -3.69 -0.54
C ASP A 1012 41.06 -4.08 -1.30
N MET A 1013 40.05 -3.22 -1.25
CA MET A 1013 38.84 -3.35 -2.07
C MET A 1013 38.96 -2.43 -3.28
N ARG A 1014 39.04 -3.02 -4.49
CA ARG A 1014 38.97 -2.26 -5.76
C ARG A 1014 37.51 -1.95 -6.09
N ILE A 1015 37.20 -0.70 -6.39
CA ILE A 1015 35.85 -0.27 -6.82
C ILE A 1015 35.93 0.56 -8.11
N THR A 1016 34.89 0.50 -8.93
CA THR A 1016 34.71 1.39 -10.09
C THR A 1016 33.58 2.36 -9.79
N VAL A 1017 33.89 3.66 -9.73
CA VAL A 1017 32.90 4.73 -9.60
C VAL A 1017 32.56 5.27 -10.98
N LEU A 1018 31.28 5.34 -11.30
CA LEU A 1018 30.73 5.91 -12.54
C LEU A 1018 29.97 7.20 -12.21
N GLU A 1019 30.15 8.24 -13.02
CA GLU A 1019 29.42 9.51 -12.92
C GLU A 1019 28.83 9.89 -14.28
N CYS A 1020 27.69 10.58 -14.27
CA CYS A 1020 26.98 11.08 -15.46
C CYS A 1020 27.25 12.59 -15.63
N PRO A 1021 28.27 13.03 -16.39
CA PRO A 1021 28.80 14.41 -16.29
C PRO A 1021 27.87 15.49 -16.88
N THR A 1022 26.85 15.08 -17.63
CA THR A 1022 25.87 15.93 -18.31
C THR A 1022 24.54 16.05 -17.58
N TRP A 1023 24.21 15.14 -16.66
CA TRP A 1023 22.88 15.00 -16.06
C TRP A 1023 22.80 15.66 -14.69
N LYS A 1024 22.60 16.98 -14.65
CA LYS A 1024 22.55 17.77 -13.41
C LYS A 1024 21.18 17.66 -12.73
N GLU A 1025 21.16 17.77 -11.40
CA GLU A 1025 19.98 17.55 -10.54
C GLU A 1025 18.71 18.31 -10.97
N ARG A 1026 18.83 19.49 -11.59
CA ARG A 1026 17.68 20.35 -11.97
C ARG A 1026 17.18 20.19 -13.42
N GLN A 1027 17.71 19.24 -14.20
CA GLN A 1027 17.13 18.89 -15.50
C GLN A 1027 15.94 17.94 -15.28
N SER A 1028 14.73 18.39 -15.63
CA SER A 1028 13.48 17.63 -15.43
C SER A 1028 13.28 16.53 -16.46
N THR A 1029 13.52 16.82 -17.74
CA THR A 1029 13.59 15.80 -18.79
C THR A 1029 14.98 15.17 -18.80
N ALA A 1030 15.04 13.86 -18.54
CA ALA A 1030 16.28 13.12 -18.60
C ALA A 1030 16.72 12.90 -20.06
N ASP A 1031 18.02 12.94 -20.30
CA ASP A 1031 18.59 12.50 -21.56
C ASP A 1031 18.56 10.96 -21.60
N LYS A 1032 17.66 10.41 -22.43
CA LYS A 1032 17.51 8.97 -22.65
C LYS A 1032 18.81 8.28 -23.06
N ARG A 1033 19.71 8.97 -23.79
CA ARG A 1033 21.01 8.42 -24.21
C ARG A 1033 22.00 8.37 -23.05
N VAL A 1034 22.00 9.37 -22.17
CA VAL A 1034 22.83 9.35 -20.95
C VAL A 1034 22.43 8.19 -20.03
N LEU A 1035 21.13 7.96 -19.82
CA LEU A 1035 20.67 6.83 -19.00
C LEU A 1035 21.01 5.48 -19.65
N LEU A 1036 20.84 5.36 -20.97
CA LEU A 1036 21.14 4.13 -21.70
C LEU A 1036 22.64 3.78 -21.69
N ASP A 1037 23.50 4.76 -21.97
CA ASP A 1037 24.96 4.58 -21.95
C ASP A 1037 25.46 4.27 -20.54
N ALA A 1038 24.88 4.87 -19.49
CA ALA A 1038 25.18 4.56 -18.09
C ALA A 1038 24.84 3.09 -17.74
N ILE A 1039 23.66 2.61 -18.12
CA ILE A 1039 23.25 1.22 -17.88
C ILE A 1039 24.14 0.24 -18.67
N LYS A 1040 24.48 0.56 -19.92
CA LYS A 1040 25.39 -0.24 -20.76
C LYS A 1040 26.78 -0.38 -20.13
N GLU A 1041 27.36 0.72 -19.66
CA GLU A 1041 28.68 0.68 -19.01
C GLU A 1041 28.64 -0.12 -17.70
N VAL A 1042 27.59 0.06 -16.88
CA VAL A 1042 27.40 -0.73 -15.66
C VAL A 1042 27.31 -2.23 -15.95
N LYS A 1043 26.55 -2.64 -16.99
CA LYS A 1043 26.51 -4.05 -17.42
C LYS A 1043 27.88 -4.54 -17.91
N THR A 1044 28.62 -3.70 -18.65
CA THR A 1044 29.97 -4.03 -19.15
C THR A 1044 30.99 -4.24 -18.02
N GLN A 1045 30.94 -3.42 -16.97
CA GLN A 1045 31.77 -3.63 -15.78
C GLN A 1045 31.31 -4.86 -14.97
N LYS A 1046 30.00 -5.11 -14.83
CA LYS A 1046 29.43 -6.26 -14.09
C LYS A 1046 29.80 -7.63 -14.68
N ILE A 1047 29.93 -7.75 -16.00
CA ILE A 1047 30.45 -8.97 -16.66
C ILE A 1047 31.83 -9.38 -16.13
N ASN A 1048 32.67 -8.39 -15.74
CA ASN A 1048 34.07 -8.59 -15.37
C ASN A 1048 34.32 -8.36 -13.87
N THR A 1049 33.27 -8.16 -13.06
CA THR A 1049 33.39 -7.74 -11.66
C THR A 1049 32.34 -8.44 -10.81
N GLU A 1050 32.75 -9.45 -10.04
CA GLU A 1050 31.95 -10.00 -8.95
C GLU A 1050 31.67 -8.92 -7.88
N GLY A 1051 30.53 -9.02 -7.19
CA GLY A 1051 30.05 -8.03 -6.23
C GLY A 1051 28.75 -7.32 -6.65
N ARG A 1052 28.35 -6.33 -5.85
CA ARG A 1052 27.08 -5.59 -6.02
C ARG A 1052 27.23 -4.28 -6.81
N ILE A 1053 26.10 -3.82 -7.36
CA ILE A 1053 25.95 -2.52 -8.01
C ILE A 1053 25.21 -1.58 -7.06
N LEU A 1054 25.85 -0.50 -6.61
CA LEU A 1054 25.23 0.59 -5.84
C LEU A 1054 24.91 1.75 -6.79
N VAL A 1055 23.65 2.17 -6.85
CA VAL A 1055 23.20 3.32 -7.66
C VAL A 1055 22.67 4.41 -6.75
N LEU A 1056 23.07 5.64 -7.02
CA LEU A 1056 22.84 6.80 -6.17
C LEU A 1056 22.16 7.93 -6.94
N SER A 1057 21.08 8.47 -6.36
CA SER A 1057 20.47 9.76 -6.67
C SER A 1057 20.36 10.59 -5.40
N SER A 1058 19.93 11.86 -5.49
CA SER A 1058 19.76 12.73 -4.31
C SER A 1058 18.90 12.09 -3.23
N ASP A 1059 17.77 11.53 -3.63
CA ASP A 1059 16.78 10.86 -2.79
C ASP A 1059 16.88 9.33 -2.79
N GLY A 1060 17.79 8.75 -3.58
CA GLY A 1060 17.83 7.31 -3.88
C GLY A 1060 16.60 6.73 -4.57
N ALA A 1061 15.70 7.55 -5.14
CA ALA A 1061 14.46 7.13 -5.80
C ALA A 1061 14.26 7.72 -7.21
N VAL A 1062 14.08 9.03 -7.38
CA VAL A 1062 13.61 9.66 -8.65
C VAL A 1062 14.46 9.27 -9.87
N ARG A 1063 15.79 9.27 -9.76
CA ARG A 1063 16.67 8.85 -10.89
C ARG A 1063 16.99 7.36 -10.87
N CYS A 1064 17.03 6.77 -9.68
CA CYS A 1064 17.30 5.34 -9.50
C CYS A 1064 16.16 4.46 -10.03
N GLY A 1065 14.90 4.89 -9.92
CA GLY A 1065 13.73 4.15 -10.41
C GLY A 1065 13.82 3.83 -11.90
N PRO A 1066 13.93 4.84 -12.79
CA PRO A 1066 14.14 4.61 -14.22
C PRO A 1066 15.40 3.80 -14.53
N PHE A 1067 16.51 4.01 -13.80
CA PHE A 1067 17.71 3.19 -13.95
C PHE A 1067 17.43 1.71 -13.70
N PHE A 1068 16.81 1.36 -12.58
CA PHE A 1068 16.54 -0.03 -12.24
C PHE A 1068 15.45 -0.66 -13.12
N VAL A 1069 14.42 0.08 -13.51
CA VAL A 1069 13.38 -0.42 -14.45
C VAL A 1069 14.00 -0.74 -15.81
N VAL A 1070 14.76 0.18 -16.40
CA VAL A 1070 15.43 -0.04 -17.70
C VAL A 1070 16.50 -1.14 -17.58
N TYR A 1071 17.30 -1.17 -16.51
CA TYR A 1071 18.32 -2.21 -16.30
C TYR A 1071 17.69 -3.61 -16.35
N ASN A 1072 16.59 -3.81 -15.60
CA ASN A 1072 15.82 -5.06 -15.57
C ASN A 1072 15.19 -5.39 -16.93
N ALA A 1073 14.53 -4.41 -17.58
CA ALA A 1073 13.90 -4.61 -18.88
C ALA A 1073 14.91 -4.99 -19.97
N LEU A 1074 16.13 -4.43 -19.94
CA LEU A 1074 17.22 -4.85 -20.81
C LEU A 1074 17.74 -6.26 -20.52
N GLU A 1075 17.64 -6.77 -19.28
CA GLU A 1075 17.93 -8.21 -19.02
C GLU A 1075 16.81 -9.11 -19.56
N GLN A 1076 15.54 -8.71 -19.40
CA GLN A 1076 14.38 -9.42 -19.95
C GLN A 1076 14.44 -9.53 -21.48
N ILE A 1077 14.79 -8.43 -22.16
CA ILE A 1077 15.01 -8.40 -23.61
C ILE A 1077 16.10 -9.39 -24.03
N THR A 1078 17.23 -9.44 -23.30
CA THR A 1078 18.35 -10.33 -23.64
C THR A 1078 17.98 -11.81 -23.47
N VAL A 1079 17.26 -12.18 -22.41
CA VAL A 1079 17.02 -13.59 -22.07
C VAL A 1079 15.71 -14.14 -22.66
N ASP A 1080 14.64 -13.35 -22.69
CA ASP A 1080 13.30 -13.79 -23.10
C ASP A 1080 12.76 -13.13 -24.38
N ARG A 1081 13.42 -12.09 -24.91
CA ARG A 1081 12.95 -11.29 -26.07
C ARG A 1081 11.57 -10.64 -25.83
N GLU A 1082 11.28 -10.33 -24.57
CA GLU A 1082 10.04 -9.68 -24.12
C GLU A 1082 10.33 -8.44 -23.24
N VAL A 1083 9.30 -7.61 -23.03
CA VAL A 1083 9.32 -6.39 -22.21
C VAL A 1083 8.03 -6.31 -21.38
N ASP A 1084 8.12 -6.22 -20.05
CA ASP A 1084 6.99 -5.91 -19.13
C ASP A 1084 7.41 -4.81 -18.12
N ILE A 1085 7.60 -3.58 -18.64
CA ILE A 1085 7.99 -2.38 -17.86
C ILE A 1085 7.09 -2.19 -16.64
N PHE A 1086 5.77 -2.39 -16.83
CA PHE A 1086 4.78 -2.29 -15.76
C PHE A 1086 5.11 -3.25 -14.61
N THR A 1087 5.21 -4.55 -14.88
CA THR A 1087 5.48 -5.56 -13.83
C THR A 1087 6.82 -5.34 -13.13
N ILE A 1088 7.87 -4.97 -13.89
CA ILE A 1088 9.18 -4.61 -13.35
C ILE A 1088 9.07 -3.43 -12.38
N ALA A 1089 8.35 -2.36 -12.77
CA ALA A 1089 8.12 -1.20 -11.92
C ALA A 1089 7.39 -1.57 -10.62
N ARG A 1090 6.39 -2.47 -10.65
CA ARG A 1090 5.72 -2.94 -9.41
C ARG A 1090 6.66 -3.74 -8.50
N GLN A 1091 7.48 -4.64 -9.05
CA GLN A 1091 8.44 -5.45 -8.29
C GLN A 1091 9.54 -4.59 -7.62
N LEU A 1092 9.88 -3.44 -8.21
CA LEU A 1092 10.79 -2.45 -7.62
C LEU A 1092 10.07 -1.56 -6.60
N GLN A 1093 8.84 -1.09 -6.89
CA GLN A 1093 8.04 -0.29 -5.95
C GLN A 1093 7.66 -1.03 -4.65
N VAL A 1094 7.67 -2.37 -4.63
CA VAL A 1094 7.57 -3.14 -3.38
C VAL A 1094 8.75 -2.88 -2.44
N ARG A 1095 9.94 -2.54 -2.96
CA ARG A 1095 11.18 -2.38 -2.18
C ARG A 1095 11.51 -0.91 -1.86
N ARG A 1096 11.13 0.02 -2.74
CA ARG A 1096 11.15 1.47 -2.50
C ARG A 1096 9.95 2.10 -3.20
N THR A 1097 8.96 2.56 -2.43
CA THR A 1097 7.66 2.97 -2.97
C THR A 1097 7.75 4.16 -3.92
N GLU A 1098 8.82 4.95 -3.84
CA GLU A 1098 8.98 6.22 -4.57
C GLU A 1098 9.54 6.02 -5.97
N PHE A 1099 10.00 4.82 -6.36
CA PHE A 1099 10.50 4.57 -7.70
C PHE A 1099 9.43 4.81 -8.77
N VAL A 1100 9.77 5.64 -9.77
CA VAL A 1100 8.92 5.90 -10.94
C VAL A 1100 7.57 6.43 -10.48
N SER A 1101 7.62 7.56 -9.78
CA SER A 1101 6.45 8.24 -9.17
C SER A 1101 5.93 9.43 -9.97
N THR A 1102 6.52 9.72 -11.13
CA THR A 1102 6.00 10.68 -12.09
C THR A 1102 5.77 10.02 -13.46
N LEU A 1103 4.82 10.55 -14.23
CA LEU A 1103 4.55 10.09 -15.58
C LEU A 1103 5.77 10.26 -16.50
N ASP A 1104 6.59 11.30 -16.26
CA ASP A 1104 7.80 11.57 -17.04
C ASP A 1104 8.92 10.55 -16.73
N GLU A 1105 9.07 10.10 -15.48
CA GLU A 1105 9.92 8.95 -15.12
C GLU A 1105 9.45 7.65 -15.79
N TYR A 1106 8.12 7.43 -15.90
CA TYR A 1106 7.56 6.23 -16.53
C TYR A 1106 7.73 6.25 -18.06
N GLN A 1107 7.47 7.40 -18.68
CA GLN A 1107 7.69 7.63 -20.11
C GLN A 1107 9.16 7.45 -20.50
N LEU A 1108 10.09 7.96 -19.68
CA LEU A 1108 11.53 7.77 -19.88
C LEU A 1108 11.92 6.28 -19.96
N CYS A 1109 11.28 5.41 -19.16
CA CYS A 1109 11.53 3.97 -19.24
C CYS A 1109 11.15 3.38 -20.59
N TYR A 1110 10.02 3.83 -21.16
CA TYR A 1110 9.59 3.45 -22.51
C TYR A 1110 10.53 4.00 -23.59
N ASP A 1111 10.87 5.28 -23.52
CA ASP A 1111 11.71 5.97 -24.52
C ASP A 1111 13.13 5.42 -24.59
N VAL A 1112 13.71 5.01 -23.45
CA VAL A 1112 15.05 4.40 -23.38
C VAL A 1112 15.05 2.97 -23.93
N ILE A 1113 14.00 2.19 -23.67
CA ILE A 1113 13.87 0.83 -24.22
C ILE A 1113 13.62 0.88 -25.74
N ALA A 1114 12.83 1.85 -26.21
CA ALA A 1114 12.66 2.10 -27.65
C ALA A 1114 13.96 2.56 -28.31
N GLU A 1115 14.70 3.50 -27.72
CA GLU A 1115 16.03 3.94 -28.17
C GLU A 1115 17.01 2.77 -28.31
N TYR A 1116 17.06 1.89 -27.32
CA TYR A 1116 17.87 0.67 -27.38
C TYR A 1116 17.45 -0.26 -28.53
N LEU A 1117 16.16 -0.54 -28.67
CA LEU A 1117 15.65 -1.44 -29.72
C LEU A 1117 15.83 -0.88 -31.14
N LEU A 1118 15.74 0.46 -31.31
CA LEU A 1118 15.97 1.15 -32.58
C LEU A 1118 17.45 1.19 -32.98
N ASN A 1119 18.32 1.68 -32.09
CA ASN A 1119 19.65 2.15 -32.47
C ASN A 1119 20.78 1.21 -32.03
N ASP A 1120 20.58 0.44 -30.96
CA ASP A 1120 21.63 -0.38 -30.34
C ASP A 1120 21.42 -1.89 -30.56
N CYS A 1121 20.17 -2.38 -30.59
CA CYS A 1121 19.85 -3.81 -30.69
C CYS A 1121 20.03 -4.38 -32.10
N VAL A 1122 19.97 -3.54 -33.14
CA VAL A 1122 20.09 -3.94 -34.56
C VAL A 1122 21.46 -4.54 -34.88
N TYR A 1123 22.52 -4.13 -34.17
CA TYR A 1123 23.87 -4.64 -34.35
C TYR A 1123 24.17 -5.93 -33.57
N GLY A 1124 23.18 -6.54 -32.91
CA GLY A 1124 23.35 -7.75 -32.12
C GLY A 1124 23.09 -9.08 -32.84
N ASN A 1125 22.73 -9.06 -34.13
CA ASN A 1125 22.35 -10.24 -34.91
C ASN A 1125 23.14 -10.33 -36.24
N VAL A 1126 24.44 -10.61 -36.15
CA VAL A 1126 25.30 -11.11 -37.25
C VAL A 1126 26.09 -12.30 -36.73
#